data_AF-A0A2W2BJ38-F1
#
_entry.id   AF-A0A2W2BJ38-F1
#
_cell.length_a   1.000
_cell.length_b   1.000
_cell.length_c   1.000
_cell.angle_alpha   90.00
_cell.angle_beta   90.00
_cell.angle_gamma   90.00
#
_symmetry.space_group_name_H-M   'P 1'
#
loop_
_entity.id
_entity.type
_entity.pdbx_description
1 polymer ?
#
loop_
_entity_poly.entity_id
_entity_poly.type
_entity_poly.pdbx_seq_one_letter_code
_entity_poly.pdbx_strand_id
1 'polypeptide(L)'
;MDEIKFSRRAGLAGAVAGGLTLAGAGTLAGTTASATEVHWTDDLDELTLFAFDQVSIPSVQNLKLEMRNPVKHPANPVVPRGGAGSVDSWAVQFYGSVIKVGDVYRMWYCAVSAEERAEHTGSTSALWRVAYAESTDGVTWTKPDLGLVEFRGSTHNNLVRMDPPIGVLNLKVLHDPDDDPSRRYKMGCHVYWQNKGNRHGTLAVYGSPDGLTWTSLTDIAPVDAEMVPDELLLPALHAEPVGGVYKWKGTYYASGQNANPSIRPYHGRVGRTWESGDFIQWQQTSTASWIRHQQHTLLGPGRSLDGEQQHEGISVWNRGNILLGVVGRWHGDMSWQNVTIDLGFLVSNDGLSFREPAHEWTFIPRGGDGPPPELVVNPSFETLDGDGWPAPWILDANRAQTAAASTERARTGTTSLRVQNVSGSSVGVRTPKLPAQAGVEYTAKVWTLTESGTPAQLFLEFFDAGGRRLVNHFVQPSASPDWQEVTLAAVAPAGTVTLNVAVYGATAATGVSFHDDVSISWPGSGEGEAEWDRGGVIQGQGFEHIGDETFVYYGAWDPRVNIPGVPLPPRGGVGIAVLPKDRFGDLMVDLRAEGDGDYQIPEVTSEFITATIVLGARHRRPRFHVNAEGLGDGATLRFELLEDDFTPIPGYSGADAAVVTTDGFRTPLSWGRGRVPEKVRLRGYFDGEQNTNIKLSAIYVD
;
A
#
# COMPACT_ATOMS: atom_id res chain seq x y z
N MET A 1 31.00 -28.45 -37.13
CA MET A 1 30.65 -28.25 -35.71
C MET A 1 29.36 -28.99 -35.52
N ASP A 2 29.46 -30.14 -34.87
CA ASP A 2 28.42 -31.16 -34.83
C ASP A 2 27.19 -30.70 -34.05
N GLU A 3 26.00 -31.02 -34.59
CA GLU A 3 24.71 -30.88 -33.93
C GLU A 3 24.71 -31.64 -32.59
N ILE A 4 24.72 -30.91 -31.48
CA ILE A 4 24.43 -31.50 -30.17
C ILE A 4 22.90 -31.62 -30.05
N LYS A 5 22.37 -32.79 -30.42
CA LYS A 5 21.00 -33.18 -30.07
C LYS A 5 20.96 -33.61 -28.60
N PHE A 6 20.32 -32.82 -27.74
CA PHE A 6 19.97 -33.25 -26.39
C PHE A 6 18.87 -34.31 -26.47
N SER A 7 19.26 -35.59 -26.37
CA SER A 7 18.32 -36.68 -26.11
C SER A 7 18.17 -36.87 -24.59
N ARG A 8 16.92 -36.90 -24.10
CA ARG A 8 16.61 -37.38 -22.75
C ARG A 8 17.07 -38.84 -22.64
N ARG A 9 18.18 -39.10 -21.95
CA ARG A 9 18.60 -40.47 -21.64
C ARG A 9 17.75 -41.04 -20.51
N ALA A 10 17.01 -42.09 -20.82
CA ALA A 10 16.48 -43.04 -19.86
C ALA A 10 17.64 -43.66 -19.06
N GLY A 11 17.49 -43.72 -17.73
CA GLY A 11 18.48 -44.25 -16.81
C GLY A 11 18.74 -45.74 -17.05
N LEU A 12 20.02 -46.10 -17.19
CA LEU A 12 20.46 -47.49 -17.24
C LEU A 12 20.68 -48.04 -15.82
N ALA A 13 20.21 -49.27 -15.62
CA ALA A 13 20.41 -50.09 -14.43
C ALA A 13 21.77 -50.84 -14.43
N GLY A 14 22.33 -51.05 -13.23
CA GLY A 14 23.37 -52.04 -12.87
C GLY A 14 24.84 -51.56 -13.00
N ALA A 15 25.79 -51.83 -12.09
CA ALA A 15 25.86 -52.80 -10.99
C ALA A 15 26.95 -52.45 -9.93
N VAL A 16 26.59 -52.69 -8.65
CA VAL A 16 27.29 -53.32 -7.51
C VAL A 16 28.84 -53.21 -7.37
N ALA A 17 29.32 -52.64 -6.25
CA ALA A 17 30.02 -53.36 -5.14
C ALA A 17 30.70 -52.39 -4.14
N GLY A 18 30.36 -52.53 -2.85
CA GLY A 18 31.02 -51.81 -1.74
C GLY A 18 30.17 -51.89 -0.47
N GLY A 19 30.28 -53.01 0.24
CA GLY A 19 29.36 -53.37 1.32
C GLY A 19 29.51 -52.55 2.61
N LEU A 20 28.36 -52.26 3.22
CA LEU A 20 28.19 -52.24 4.67
C LEU A 20 26.81 -52.81 4.99
N THR A 21 26.80 -53.99 5.63
CA THR A 21 25.59 -54.64 6.13
C THR A 21 25.12 -53.93 7.40
N LEU A 22 23.96 -53.27 7.34
CA LEU A 22 23.11 -53.00 8.49
C LEU A 22 21.81 -53.78 8.31
N ALA A 23 21.69 -54.88 9.05
CA ALA A 23 20.47 -55.65 9.16
C ALA A 23 19.48 -54.86 10.03
N GLY A 24 18.35 -54.49 9.44
CA GLY A 24 17.24 -53.84 10.10
C GLY A 24 16.11 -53.65 9.10
N ALA A 25 15.32 -54.71 8.90
CA ALA A 25 14.15 -54.68 8.03
C ALA A 25 13.06 -53.80 8.66
N GLY A 26 13.05 -52.53 8.29
CA GLY A 26 11.87 -51.69 8.23
C GLY A 26 11.76 -51.22 6.79
N THR A 27 10.65 -51.48 6.13
CA THR A 27 10.29 -50.83 4.87
C THR A 27 10.33 -49.33 5.07
N LEU A 28 11.45 -48.69 4.70
CA LEU A 28 11.46 -47.27 4.40
C LEU A 28 10.57 -47.12 3.19
N ALA A 29 9.31 -46.77 3.42
CA ALA A 29 8.50 -46.09 2.42
C ALA A 29 9.40 -44.97 1.91
N GLY A 30 9.79 -45.06 0.64
CA GLY A 30 10.56 -44.00 0.01
C GLY A 30 9.80 -42.72 0.25
N THR A 31 10.38 -41.81 1.02
CA THR A 31 9.93 -40.43 1.08
C THR A 31 10.14 -39.90 -0.33
N THR A 32 9.10 -40.04 -1.16
CA THR A 32 8.97 -39.26 -2.38
C THR A 32 9.16 -37.82 -1.95
N ALA A 33 10.01 -37.08 -2.67
CA ALA A 33 10.13 -35.66 -2.46
C ALA A 33 8.70 -35.08 -2.47
N SER A 34 8.26 -34.54 -1.33
CA SER A 34 6.90 -33.99 -1.23
C SER A 34 6.84 -32.83 -2.20
N ALA A 35 6.14 -33.01 -3.32
CA ALA A 35 5.69 -31.87 -4.08
C ALA A 35 4.85 -30.98 -3.16
N THR A 36 4.90 -29.68 -3.36
CA THR A 36 3.95 -28.76 -2.74
C THR A 36 2.55 -29.19 -3.16
N GLU A 37 1.65 -29.37 -2.19
CA GLU A 37 0.24 -29.71 -2.41
C GLU A 37 -0.65 -28.48 -2.15
N VAL A 38 -1.69 -28.33 -2.97
CA VAL A 38 -2.82 -27.44 -2.74
C VAL A 38 -4.08 -28.28 -2.66
N HIS A 39 -4.91 -28.02 -1.66
CA HIS A 39 -6.03 -28.90 -1.35
C HIS A 39 -7.35 -28.22 -1.66
N TRP A 40 -8.15 -28.87 -2.51
CA TRP A 40 -9.56 -28.56 -2.63
C TRP A 40 -10.34 -29.50 -1.71
N THR A 41 -10.60 -29.02 -0.49
CA THR A 41 -11.24 -29.76 0.61
C THR A 41 -12.77 -29.57 0.59
N ASP A 42 -13.50 -30.42 1.30
CA ASP A 42 -14.97 -30.39 1.33
C ASP A 42 -15.55 -29.08 1.92
N ASP A 43 -14.77 -28.37 2.75
CA ASP A 43 -15.10 -27.07 3.35
C ASP A 43 -14.69 -25.88 2.47
N LEU A 44 -14.10 -26.13 1.30
CA LEU A 44 -13.70 -25.10 0.33
C LEU A 44 -14.57 -25.17 -0.92
N ASP A 45 -15.46 -24.18 -1.09
CA ASP A 45 -16.33 -24.11 -2.26
C ASP A 45 -15.55 -24.04 -3.58
N GLU A 46 -14.40 -23.37 -3.56
CA GLU A 46 -13.56 -23.13 -4.73
C GLU A 46 -12.09 -22.98 -4.32
N LEU A 47 -11.20 -23.70 -5.00
CA LEU A 47 -9.76 -23.49 -4.93
C LEU A 47 -9.33 -22.45 -5.97
N THR A 48 -8.68 -21.35 -5.55
CA THR A 48 -8.16 -20.31 -6.47
C THR A 48 -6.64 -20.36 -6.56
N LEU A 49 -6.09 -20.59 -7.74
CA LEU A 49 -4.64 -20.54 -8.01
C LEU A 49 -4.35 -19.27 -8.82
N PHE A 50 -3.87 -18.23 -8.15
CA PHE A 50 -3.52 -16.98 -8.81
C PHE A 50 -2.20 -17.08 -9.56
N ALA A 51 -2.09 -16.37 -10.69
CA ALA A 51 -0.90 -16.32 -11.53
C ALA A 51 0.38 -15.85 -10.79
N PHE A 52 0.22 -14.98 -9.79
CA PHE A 52 1.31 -14.48 -8.95
C PHE A 52 1.70 -15.41 -7.78
N ASP A 53 0.97 -16.50 -7.55
CA ASP A 53 1.21 -17.40 -6.43
C ASP A 53 2.21 -18.52 -6.81
N GLN A 54 3.48 -18.29 -6.45
CA GLN A 54 4.57 -19.25 -6.65
C GLN A 54 4.46 -20.55 -5.82
N VAL A 55 3.55 -20.64 -4.85
CA VAL A 55 3.29 -21.89 -4.12
C VAL A 55 2.36 -22.79 -4.95
N SER A 56 1.29 -22.22 -5.53
CA SER A 56 0.36 -22.98 -6.37
C SER A 56 0.84 -23.16 -7.82
N ILE A 57 1.64 -22.25 -8.34
CA ILE A 57 2.27 -22.33 -9.68
C ILE A 57 3.80 -22.23 -9.54
N PRO A 58 4.47 -23.30 -9.05
CA PRO A 58 5.90 -23.26 -8.76
C PRO A 58 6.80 -23.44 -9.99
N SER A 59 6.30 -24.09 -11.04
CA SER A 59 7.10 -24.43 -12.23
C SER A 59 6.66 -23.55 -13.39
N VAL A 60 7.55 -22.70 -13.87
CA VAL A 60 7.29 -21.73 -14.95
C VAL A 60 8.48 -21.70 -15.89
N GLN A 61 8.22 -21.64 -17.19
CA GLN A 61 9.24 -21.52 -18.23
C GLN A 61 8.80 -20.47 -19.27
N ASN A 62 9.68 -19.50 -19.56
CA ASN A 62 9.45 -18.41 -20.53
C ASN A 62 8.14 -17.64 -20.30
N LEU A 63 7.74 -17.48 -19.04
CA LEU A 63 6.68 -16.56 -18.63
C LEU A 63 7.25 -15.53 -17.64
N LYS A 64 6.64 -14.35 -17.64
CA LYS A 64 6.86 -13.27 -16.67
C LYS A 64 5.55 -12.95 -15.94
N LEU A 65 5.67 -12.40 -14.74
CA LEU A 65 4.56 -11.85 -13.98
C LEU A 65 4.44 -10.35 -14.24
N GLU A 66 3.25 -9.88 -14.57
CA GLU A 66 2.90 -8.46 -14.63
C GLU A 66 1.74 -8.18 -13.66
N MET A 67 2.01 -7.39 -12.61
CA MET A 67 0.97 -7.04 -11.62
C MET A 67 0.06 -5.93 -12.15
N ARG A 68 -1.22 -5.96 -11.75
CA ARG A 68 -2.22 -4.94 -12.10
C ARG A 68 -2.52 -4.04 -10.92
N ASN A 69 -2.39 -2.73 -11.15
CA ASN A 69 -2.80 -1.73 -10.18
C ASN A 69 -4.32 -1.53 -10.21
N PRO A 70 -5.02 -1.61 -9.06
CA PRO A 70 -6.40 -1.17 -8.96
C PRO A 70 -6.55 0.29 -9.37
N VAL A 71 -7.68 0.60 -9.99
CA VAL A 71 -8.02 1.98 -10.38
C VAL A 71 -8.92 2.58 -9.30
N LYS A 72 -8.58 3.76 -8.78
CA LYS A 72 -9.43 4.47 -7.82
C LYS A 72 -10.78 4.81 -8.47
N HIS A 73 -11.87 4.50 -7.78
CA HIS A 73 -13.21 4.78 -8.29
C HIS A 73 -13.51 6.29 -8.27
N PRO A 74 -14.19 6.85 -9.30
CA PRO A 74 -14.47 8.28 -9.39
C PRO A 74 -15.44 8.81 -8.31
N ALA A 75 -16.21 7.93 -7.66
CA ALA A 75 -17.09 8.32 -6.55
C ALA A 75 -16.35 8.48 -5.21
N ASN A 76 -15.02 8.34 -5.18
CA ASN A 76 -14.26 8.48 -3.96
C ASN A 76 -14.28 9.92 -3.40
N PRO A 77 -14.32 10.09 -2.07
CA PRO A 77 -14.56 9.04 -1.07
C PRO A 77 -16.03 8.58 -1.06
N VAL A 78 -16.25 7.26 -1.07
CA VAL A 78 -17.58 6.63 -1.01
C VAL A 78 -18.23 6.73 0.37
N VAL A 79 -17.43 6.92 1.42
CA VAL A 79 -17.92 7.32 2.75
C VAL A 79 -17.16 8.57 3.20
N PRO A 80 -17.72 9.77 3.01
CA PRO A 80 -17.10 11.01 3.48
C PRO A 80 -17.30 11.22 4.98
N ARG A 81 -16.53 12.15 5.57
CA ARG A 81 -16.82 12.70 6.90
C ARG A 81 -18.23 13.23 6.99
N GLY A 82 -18.86 13.09 8.15
CA GLY A 82 -20.14 13.73 8.41
C GLY A 82 -20.01 15.25 8.54
N GLY A 83 -21.16 15.93 8.44
CA GLY A 83 -21.24 17.38 8.67
C GLY A 83 -21.06 17.76 10.15
N ALA A 84 -21.07 19.07 10.44
CA ALA A 84 -20.99 19.57 11.81
C ALA A 84 -22.05 18.92 12.72
N GLY A 85 -21.66 18.57 13.94
CA GLY A 85 -22.48 17.89 14.94
C GLY A 85 -22.62 16.37 14.78
N SER A 86 -22.10 15.78 13.69
CA SER A 86 -22.07 14.32 13.54
C SER A 86 -20.94 13.67 14.35
N VAL A 87 -21.10 12.38 14.64
CA VAL A 87 -20.15 11.58 15.43
C VAL A 87 -18.79 11.41 14.75
N ASP A 88 -18.71 11.63 13.44
CA ASP A 88 -17.53 11.44 12.59
C ASP A 88 -17.16 12.71 11.80
N SER A 89 -17.54 13.88 12.32
CA SER A 89 -17.29 15.19 11.70
C SER A 89 -15.81 15.55 11.62
N TRP A 90 -14.95 14.99 12.47
CA TRP A 90 -13.49 15.18 12.43
C TRP A 90 -12.75 14.01 11.78
N ALA A 91 -13.13 12.76 12.08
CA ALA A 91 -12.51 11.59 11.46
C ALA A 91 -13.54 10.53 11.07
N VAL A 92 -13.41 10.07 9.82
CA VAL A 92 -13.86 8.75 9.34
C VAL A 92 -12.59 7.95 9.04
N GLN A 93 -12.02 7.32 10.06
CA GLN A 93 -10.76 6.58 9.89
C GLN A 93 -11.04 5.12 9.56
N PHE A 94 -10.68 4.72 8.35
CA PHE A 94 -10.88 3.36 7.87
C PHE A 94 -9.62 2.51 8.03
N TYR A 95 -9.31 2.20 9.28
CA TYR A 95 -8.71 0.92 9.61
C TYR A 95 -9.83 -0.07 9.96
N GLY A 96 -10.80 -0.21 9.07
CA GLY A 96 -12.06 -0.90 9.35
C GLY A 96 -12.17 -2.26 8.68
N SER A 97 -13.41 -2.75 8.63
CA SER A 97 -13.77 -3.93 7.84
C SER A 97 -15.00 -3.68 6.99
N VAL A 98 -15.04 -4.28 5.80
CA VAL A 98 -16.25 -4.44 4.99
C VAL A 98 -16.53 -5.93 4.87
N ILE A 99 -17.76 -6.33 5.16
CA ILE A 99 -18.21 -7.73 5.07
C ILE A 99 -19.60 -7.77 4.44
N LYS A 100 -19.79 -8.60 3.42
CA LYS A 100 -21.12 -8.93 2.91
C LYS A 100 -21.85 -9.93 3.82
N VAL A 101 -23.06 -9.58 4.27
CA VAL A 101 -23.96 -10.46 5.03
C VAL A 101 -25.34 -10.44 4.38
N GLY A 102 -25.71 -11.55 3.73
CA GLY A 102 -26.89 -11.58 2.86
C GLY A 102 -26.72 -10.62 1.69
N ASP A 103 -27.69 -9.73 1.49
CA ASP A 103 -27.68 -8.74 0.40
C ASP A 103 -27.07 -7.38 0.81
N VAL A 104 -26.54 -7.28 2.04
CA VAL A 104 -26.02 -6.02 2.60
C VAL A 104 -24.52 -6.11 2.83
N TYR A 105 -23.78 -5.15 2.28
CA TYR A 105 -22.41 -4.87 2.67
C TYR A 105 -22.40 -4.02 3.94
N ARG A 106 -21.67 -4.49 4.94
CA ARG A 106 -21.57 -3.87 6.26
C ARG A 106 -20.19 -3.32 6.47
N MET A 107 -20.08 -2.07 6.94
CA MET A 107 -18.81 -1.42 7.22
C MET A 107 -18.73 -0.99 8.68
N TRP A 108 -17.61 -1.29 9.32
CA TRP A 108 -17.24 -0.76 10.63
C TRP A 108 -16.01 0.12 10.49
N TYR A 109 -16.04 1.32 11.05
CA TYR A 109 -14.95 2.30 10.97
C TYR A 109 -14.80 3.08 12.28
N CYS A 110 -13.68 3.79 12.43
CA CYS A 110 -13.41 4.58 13.63
C CYS A 110 -13.83 6.04 13.41
N ALA A 111 -14.55 6.60 14.38
CA ALA A 111 -15.19 7.90 14.31
C ALA A 111 -14.73 8.83 15.44
N VAL A 112 -14.59 10.12 15.12
CA VAL A 112 -14.34 11.20 16.09
C VAL A 112 -15.09 12.45 15.64
N SER A 113 -15.76 13.11 16.60
CA SER A 113 -16.41 14.42 16.40
C SER A 113 -15.43 15.58 16.56
N ALA A 114 -15.55 16.60 15.70
CA ALA A 114 -14.76 17.82 15.74
C ALA A 114 -15.07 18.65 16.98
N GLU A 115 -16.34 18.69 17.36
CA GLU A 115 -16.84 19.43 18.51
C GLU A 115 -16.29 18.82 19.81
N GLU A 116 -16.45 17.51 20.02
CA GLU A 116 -15.88 16.85 21.19
C GLU A 116 -14.35 17.00 21.21
N ARG A 117 -13.68 16.84 20.07
CA ARG A 117 -12.22 16.99 20.01
C ARG A 117 -11.76 18.40 20.41
N ALA A 118 -12.50 19.45 20.03
CA ALA A 118 -12.16 20.83 20.37
C ALA A 118 -12.45 21.15 21.85
N GLU A 119 -13.46 20.51 22.43
CA GLU A 119 -13.88 20.68 23.82
C GLU A 119 -13.06 19.81 24.80
N HIS A 120 -12.38 18.77 24.30
CA HIS A 120 -11.80 17.73 25.16
C HIS A 120 -10.52 18.14 25.87
N THR A 121 -10.50 17.94 27.20
CA THR A 121 -9.33 18.18 28.05
C THR A 121 -8.78 16.92 28.71
N GLY A 122 -9.36 15.74 28.43
CA GLY A 122 -9.02 14.46 29.05
C GLY A 122 -8.24 13.50 28.13
N SER A 123 -8.32 12.20 28.43
CA SER A 123 -7.70 11.13 27.61
C SER A 123 -8.23 11.14 26.18
N THR A 124 -7.35 11.32 25.19
CA THR A 124 -7.76 11.35 23.79
C THR A 124 -8.24 9.98 23.27
N SER A 125 -8.05 8.89 24.02
CA SER A 125 -8.64 7.58 23.72
C SER A 125 -10.16 7.62 23.72
N ALA A 126 -10.77 8.32 24.68
CA ALA A 126 -12.23 8.37 24.85
C ALA A 126 -12.97 9.03 23.67
N LEU A 127 -12.25 9.75 22.81
CA LEU A 127 -12.80 10.35 21.60
C LEU A 127 -13.04 9.34 20.48
N TRP A 128 -12.28 8.25 20.46
CA TRP A 128 -12.31 7.26 19.39
C TRP A 128 -13.42 6.24 19.63
N ARG A 129 -14.45 6.26 18.78
CA ARG A 129 -15.60 5.35 18.85
C ARG A 129 -15.74 4.55 17.56
N VAL A 130 -16.44 3.42 17.63
CA VAL A 130 -16.75 2.61 16.46
C VAL A 130 -18.10 3.02 15.88
N ALA A 131 -18.14 3.26 14.57
CA ALA A 131 -19.33 3.62 13.81
C ALA A 131 -19.59 2.60 12.70
N TYR A 132 -20.82 2.60 12.21
CA TYR A 132 -21.32 1.62 11.24
C TYR A 132 -21.91 2.29 10.00
N ALA A 133 -21.76 1.67 8.84
CA ALA A 133 -22.44 2.04 7.61
C ALA A 133 -22.86 0.78 6.83
N GLU A 134 -23.87 0.92 5.98
CA GLU A 134 -24.40 -0.17 5.15
C GLU A 134 -24.59 0.26 3.69
N SER A 135 -24.48 -0.71 2.79
CA SER A 135 -24.65 -0.53 1.36
C SER A 135 -25.21 -1.78 0.70
N THR A 136 -25.92 -1.64 -0.42
CA THR A 136 -26.38 -2.74 -1.27
C THR A 136 -25.58 -2.88 -2.56
N ASP A 137 -24.78 -1.87 -2.91
CA ASP A 137 -23.99 -1.80 -4.15
C ASP A 137 -22.48 -1.65 -3.89
N GLY A 138 -22.06 -1.45 -2.63
CA GLY A 138 -20.68 -1.20 -2.23
C GLY A 138 -20.14 0.20 -2.54
N VAL A 139 -20.90 1.04 -3.24
CA VAL A 139 -20.49 2.38 -3.67
C VAL A 139 -21.26 3.44 -2.89
N THR A 140 -22.57 3.27 -2.74
CA THR A 140 -23.46 4.18 -2.03
C THR A 140 -23.68 3.68 -0.62
N TRP A 141 -23.22 4.43 0.37
CA TRP A 141 -23.27 4.04 1.78
C TRP A 141 -24.23 4.90 2.59
N THR A 142 -25.03 4.23 3.42
CA THR A 142 -25.92 4.86 4.40
C THR A 142 -25.33 4.70 5.80
N LYS A 143 -25.30 5.79 6.58
CA LYS A 143 -24.99 5.78 8.01
C LYS A 143 -26.33 5.69 8.77
N PRO A 144 -26.77 4.50 9.21
CA PRO A 144 -28.12 4.34 9.74
C PRO A 144 -28.27 4.97 11.14
N ASP A 145 -29.49 5.34 11.50
CA ASP A 145 -29.85 5.70 12.86
C ASP A 145 -30.03 4.42 13.69
N LEU A 146 -29.03 4.08 14.51
CA LEU A 146 -29.01 2.85 15.28
C LEU A 146 -29.73 2.97 16.63
N GLY A 147 -29.83 4.17 17.21
CA GLY A 147 -30.45 4.37 18.52
C GLY A 147 -29.71 3.69 19.69
N LEU A 148 -28.43 3.32 19.54
CA LEU A 148 -27.72 2.46 20.49
C LEU A 148 -26.86 3.19 21.53
N VAL A 149 -26.32 4.36 21.18
CA VAL A 149 -25.34 5.10 21.99
C VAL A 149 -25.78 6.55 22.13
N GLU A 150 -25.82 7.06 23.37
CA GLU A 150 -26.07 8.47 23.61
C GLU A 150 -24.83 9.29 23.20
N PHE A 151 -25.05 10.28 22.35
CA PHE A 151 -24.06 11.25 21.92
C PHE A 151 -24.67 12.65 21.94
N ARG A 152 -24.12 13.54 22.78
CA ARG A 152 -24.57 14.93 22.92
C ARG A 152 -26.09 15.05 23.16
N GLY A 153 -26.64 14.19 24.02
CA GLY A 153 -28.06 14.20 24.40
C GLY A 153 -29.02 13.55 23.40
N SER A 154 -28.51 12.84 22.39
CA SER A 154 -29.31 12.13 21.39
C SER A 154 -28.73 10.75 21.10
N THR A 155 -29.58 9.76 20.84
CA THR A 155 -29.17 8.44 20.32
C THR A 155 -29.28 8.35 18.80
N HIS A 156 -29.70 9.43 18.13
CA HIS A 156 -29.88 9.48 16.67
C HIS A 156 -28.54 9.57 15.93
N ASN A 157 -27.83 8.45 15.87
CA ASN A 157 -26.51 8.32 15.27
C ASN A 157 -26.20 6.87 14.89
N ASN A 158 -25.06 6.65 14.24
CA ASN A 158 -24.63 5.37 13.72
C ASN A 158 -23.50 4.71 14.54
N LEU A 159 -23.36 5.05 15.83
CA LEU A 159 -22.38 4.43 16.71
C LEU A 159 -22.85 3.03 17.14
N VAL A 160 -21.93 2.07 17.12
CA VAL A 160 -22.19 0.74 17.68
C VAL A 160 -21.98 0.76 19.19
N ARG A 161 -22.73 -0.07 19.91
CA ARG A 161 -22.58 -0.20 21.37
C ARG A 161 -21.39 -1.12 21.69
N MET A 162 -20.50 -0.67 22.54
CA MET A 162 -19.37 -1.43 23.09
C MET A 162 -19.55 -1.53 24.61
N ASP A 163 -19.49 -2.74 25.17
CA ASP A 163 -19.63 -2.99 26.61
C ASP A 163 -18.46 -3.83 27.17
N PRO A 164 -17.60 -3.26 28.04
CA PRO A 164 -17.55 -1.83 28.39
C PRO A 164 -17.05 -0.96 27.20
N PRO A 165 -17.25 0.37 27.24
CA PRO A 165 -16.69 1.26 26.22
C PRO A 165 -15.17 1.40 26.36
N ILE A 166 -14.46 1.45 25.24
CA ILE A 166 -13.01 1.68 25.16
C ILE A 166 -12.66 2.50 23.91
N GLY A 167 -11.52 3.22 23.93
CA GLY A 167 -11.04 4.00 22.79
C GLY A 167 -10.44 3.11 21.70
N VAL A 168 -11.13 2.97 20.56
CA VAL A 168 -10.74 2.09 19.45
C VAL A 168 -10.16 2.90 18.30
N LEU A 169 -8.84 2.83 18.10
CA LEU A 169 -8.14 3.55 17.02
C LEU A 169 -8.21 2.82 15.67
N ASN A 170 -8.19 1.49 15.73
CA ASN A 170 -8.23 0.57 14.59
C ASN A 170 -8.99 -0.69 15.00
N LEU A 171 -9.81 -1.25 14.10
CA LEU A 171 -10.59 -2.46 14.34
C LEU A 171 -10.59 -3.41 13.14
N LYS A 172 -10.82 -4.70 13.40
CA LYS A 172 -11.08 -5.69 12.35
C LYS A 172 -12.19 -6.61 12.80
N VAL A 173 -13.18 -6.81 11.93
CA VAL A 173 -14.35 -7.65 12.19
C VAL A 173 -14.22 -8.96 11.43
N LEU A 174 -14.60 -10.04 12.09
CA LEU A 174 -14.86 -11.35 11.50
C LEU A 174 -16.34 -11.70 11.66
N HIS A 175 -16.88 -12.40 10.66
CA HIS A 175 -18.20 -13.02 10.72
C HIS A 175 -18.03 -14.53 10.54
N ASP A 176 -18.34 -15.27 11.60
CA ASP A 176 -18.20 -16.72 11.74
C ASP A 176 -19.60 -17.27 12.10
N PRO A 177 -20.49 -17.46 11.11
CA PRO A 177 -21.91 -17.78 11.34
C PRO A 177 -22.12 -19.15 12.02
N ASP A 178 -21.11 -20.03 11.97
CA ASP A 178 -21.14 -21.37 12.55
C ASP A 178 -20.64 -21.43 14.01
N ASP A 179 -20.14 -20.31 14.55
CA ASP A 179 -19.75 -20.22 15.97
C ASP A 179 -20.98 -19.97 16.88
N ASP A 180 -20.76 -19.87 18.19
CA ASP A 180 -21.79 -19.51 19.17
C ASP A 180 -22.53 -18.22 18.71
N PRO A 181 -23.87 -18.25 18.61
CA PRO A 181 -24.66 -17.12 18.12
C PRO A 181 -24.43 -15.80 18.85
N SER A 182 -23.99 -15.82 20.11
CA SER A 182 -23.67 -14.63 20.89
C SER A 182 -22.39 -13.91 20.44
N ARG A 183 -21.51 -14.61 19.72
CA ARG A 183 -20.20 -14.13 19.25
C ARG A 183 -19.89 -14.53 17.80
N ARG A 184 -20.92 -14.73 16.98
CA ARG A 184 -20.77 -14.99 15.54
C ARG A 184 -20.10 -13.83 14.82
N TYR A 185 -20.23 -12.60 15.34
CA TYR A 185 -19.32 -11.51 15.01
C TYR A 185 -18.23 -11.40 16.07
N LYS A 186 -17.00 -11.14 15.62
CA LYS A 186 -15.84 -10.95 16.48
C LYS A 186 -15.09 -9.72 16.03
N MET A 187 -14.60 -8.93 16.98
CA MET A 187 -13.82 -7.72 16.70
C MET A 187 -12.51 -7.77 17.47
N GLY A 188 -11.40 -7.61 16.76
CA GLY A 188 -10.15 -7.18 17.39
C GLY A 188 -10.05 -5.66 17.34
N CYS A 189 -9.53 -5.05 18.40
CA CYS A 189 -9.36 -3.61 18.53
C CYS A 189 -7.92 -3.26 18.90
N HIS A 190 -7.30 -2.35 18.16
CA HIS A 190 -6.11 -1.63 18.60
C HIS A 190 -6.57 -0.53 19.56
N VAL A 191 -6.22 -0.71 20.83
CA VAL A 191 -6.53 0.20 21.94
C VAL A 191 -5.24 0.60 22.65
N TYR A 192 -5.31 1.57 23.57
CA TYR A 192 -4.14 2.06 24.30
C TYR A 192 -4.12 1.62 25.76
N TRP A 193 -2.92 1.62 26.35
CA TRP A 193 -2.68 1.54 27.79
C TRP A 193 -1.57 2.52 28.21
N GLN A 194 -1.58 2.94 29.47
CA GLN A 194 -0.58 3.86 30.03
C GLN A 194 0.66 3.13 30.54
N ASN A 195 1.83 3.53 30.04
CA ASN A 195 3.13 3.08 30.49
C ASN A 195 4.03 4.27 30.86
N LYS A 196 4.16 4.58 32.15
CA LYS A 196 5.07 5.62 32.67
C LYS A 196 4.91 6.98 31.95
N GLY A 197 3.67 7.37 31.67
CA GLY A 197 3.34 8.62 30.98
C GLY A 197 3.36 8.56 29.45
N ASN A 198 3.64 7.39 28.86
CA ASN A 198 3.51 7.15 27.42
C ASN A 198 2.32 6.21 27.13
N ARG A 199 1.61 6.47 26.03
CA ARG A 199 0.52 5.61 25.56
C ARG A 199 1.09 4.52 24.64
N HIS A 200 0.85 3.27 24.99
CA HIS A 200 1.29 2.11 24.22
C HIS A 200 0.08 1.41 23.62
N GLY A 201 0.16 0.98 22.36
CA GLY A 201 -0.90 0.21 21.72
C GLY A 201 -0.92 -1.23 22.23
N THR A 202 -2.11 -1.84 22.26
CA THR A 202 -2.37 -3.22 22.66
C THR A 202 -3.68 -3.73 22.04
N LEU A 203 -4.03 -4.99 22.29
CA LEU A 203 -5.20 -5.68 21.78
C LEU A 203 -6.32 -5.74 22.82
N ALA A 204 -7.55 -5.43 22.40
CA ALA A 204 -8.78 -5.84 23.06
C ALA A 204 -9.66 -6.63 22.08
N VAL A 205 -10.50 -7.54 22.60
CA VAL A 205 -11.38 -8.38 21.77
C VAL A 205 -12.83 -8.35 22.26
N TYR A 206 -13.76 -8.32 21.30
CA TYR A 206 -15.19 -8.26 21.54
C TYR A 206 -15.93 -9.31 20.69
N GLY A 207 -17.06 -9.80 21.21
CA GLY A 207 -18.01 -10.64 20.49
C GLY A 207 -19.34 -9.91 20.31
N SER A 208 -20.08 -10.24 19.26
CA SER A 208 -21.42 -9.70 19.03
C SER A 208 -22.33 -10.70 18.31
N PRO A 209 -23.64 -10.73 18.67
CA PRO A 209 -24.63 -11.45 17.89
C PRO A 209 -25.01 -10.72 16.61
N ASP A 210 -25.09 -9.39 16.57
CA ASP A 210 -25.66 -8.64 15.45
C ASP A 210 -24.62 -7.79 14.68
N GLY A 211 -23.42 -7.67 15.23
CA GLY A 211 -22.37 -6.78 14.74
C GLY A 211 -22.59 -5.32 15.14
N LEU A 212 -23.57 -5.01 15.98
CA LEU A 212 -23.95 -3.65 16.39
C LEU A 212 -23.90 -3.47 17.92
N THR A 213 -24.09 -4.55 18.67
CA THR A 213 -23.96 -4.61 20.13
C THR A 213 -22.83 -5.56 20.50
N TRP A 214 -21.74 -5.01 21.00
CA TRP A 214 -20.49 -5.71 21.27
C TRP A 214 -20.25 -5.84 22.77
N THR A 215 -19.82 -7.02 23.19
CA THR A 215 -19.46 -7.31 24.58
C THR A 215 -18.03 -7.82 24.62
N SER A 216 -17.23 -7.32 25.57
CA SER A 216 -15.85 -7.81 25.76
C SER A 216 -15.86 -9.31 26.02
N LEU A 217 -14.90 -10.02 25.43
CA LEU A 217 -14.75 -11.47 25.66
C LEU A 217 -13.78 -11.78 26.81
N THR A 218 -13.19 -10.76 27.44
CA THR A 218 -12.09 -10.91 28.40
C THR A 218 -12.30 -10.06 29.66
N ASP A 219 -13.55 -9.70 29.97
CA ASP A 219 -13.97 -9.00 31.21
C ASP A 219 -13.08 -7.80 31.60
N ILE A 220 -12.71 -6.97 30.63
CA ILE A 220 -11.87 -5.79 30.85
C ILE A 220 -12.59 -4.72 31.68
N ALA A 221 -11.84 -3.89 32.42
CA ALA A 221 -12.35 -2.74 33.15
C ALA A 221 -11.54 -1.47 32.79
N PRO A 222 -11.81 -0.85 31.62
CA PRO A 222 -11.01 0.25 31.12
C PRO A 222 -11.06 1.49 32.04
N VAL A 223 -9.93 2.16 32.19
CA VAL A 223 -9.82 3.46 32.89
C VAL A 223 -9.52 4.53 31.86
N ASP A 224 -10.30 5.61 31.85
CA ASP A 224 -10.18 6.69 30.84
C ASP A 224 -10.20 6.19 29.38
N ALA A 225 -11.02 5.15 29.14
CA ALA A 225 -11.15 4.45 27.86
C ALA A 225 -9.85 3.77 27.38
N GLU A 226 -8.98 3.38 28.30
CA GLU A 226 -7.72 2.67 28.05
C GLU A 226 -7.63 1.37 28.85
N MET A 227 -6.92 0.38 28.30
CA MET A 227 -6.59 -0.88 28.98
C MET A 227 -5.69 -0.62 30.18
N VAL A 228 -5.84 -1.44 31.23
CA VAL A 228 -4.94 -1.46 32.38
C VAL A 228 -3.88 -2.57 32.23
N PRO A 229 -2.67 -2.41 32.82
CA PRO A 229 -1.57 -3.36 32.64
C PRO A 229 -1.88 -4.82 33.01
N ASP A 230 -2.72 -5.05 34.02
CA ASP A 230 -3.06 -6.40 34.50
C ASP A 230 -4.06 -7.14 33.59
N GLU A 231 -4.66 -6.45 32.62
CA GLU A 231 -5.68 -6.98 31.70
C GLU A 231 -5.15 -7.17 30.26
N LEU A 232 -3.86 -6.93 30.02
CA LEU A 232 -3.28 -7.00 28.68
C LEU A 232 -3.27 -8.43 28.12
N LEU A 233 -3.83 -8.62 26.93
CA LEU A 233 -3.81 -9.91 26.21
C LEU A 233 -2.45 -10.21 25.56
N LEU A 234 -1.74 -9.14 25.18
CA LEU A 234 -0.38 -9.20 24.66
C LEU A 234 0.61 -8.78 25.76
N PRO A 235 1.91 -9.11 25.65
CA PRO A 235 2.89 -8.62 26.60
C PRO A 235 2.85 -7.10 26.75
N ALA A 236 3.26 -6.58 27.92
CA ALA A 236 3.30 -5.16 28.23
C ALA A 236 4.36 -4.37 27.43
N LEU A 237 4.13 -4.27 26.13
CA LEU A 237 4.93 -3.57 25.14
C LEU A 237 4.01 -2.78 24.19
N HIS A 238 4.58 -1.86 23.43
CA HIS A 238 3.84 -1.15 22.39
C HIS A 238 3.71 -2.05 21.15
N ALA A 239 2.49 -2.38 20.77
CA ALA A 239 2.16 -2.99 19.49
C ALA A 239 1.00 -2.24 18.86
N GLU A 240 0.93 -2.22 17.53
CA GLU A 240 -0.28 -1.85 16.79
C GLU A 240 -0.87 -3.16 16.26
N PRO A 241 -1.66 -3.93 17.05
CA PRO A 241 -1.80 -5.37 16.83
C PRO A 241 -2.97 -5.76 15.91
N VAL A 242 -3.61 -4.78 15.25
CA VAL A 242 -4.87 -4.97 14.51
C VAL A 242 -4.79 -4.41 13.08
N GLY A 243 -3.64 -4.57 12.44
CA GLY A 243 -3.50 -4.41 11.00
C GLY A 243 -4.37 -5.38 10.21
N GLY A 244 -4.60 -6.58 10.75
CA GLY A 244 -5.59 -7.54 10.26
C GLY A 244 -5.96 -8.56 11.33
N VAL A 245 -7.16 -9.11 11.22
CA VAL A 245 -7.63 -10.21 12.07
C VAL A 245 -8.29 -11.23 11.17
N TYR A 246 -7.83 -12.48 11.22
CA TYR A 246 -8.28 -13.54 10.31
C TYR A 246 -8.25 -14.90 10.99
N LYS A 247 -9.05 -15.85 10.46
CA LYS A 247 -9.05 -17.25 10.87
C LYS A 247 -8.43 -18.08 9.75
N TRP A 248 -7.45 -18.91 10.07
CA TRP A 248 -6.80 -19.81 9.12
C TRP A 248 -6.67 -21.21 9.74
N LYS A 249 -7.25 -22.21 9.07
CA LYS A 249 -7.27 -23.63 9.50
C LYS A 249 -7.64 -23.81 10.98
N GLY A 250 -8.65 -23.07 11.45
CA GLY A 250 -9.17 -23.14 12.82
C GLY A 250 -8.49 -22.23 13.84
N THR A 251 -7.34 -21.63 13.52
CA THR A 251 -6.63 -20.70 14.40
C THR A 251 -6.95 -19.25 14.02
N TYR A 252 -7.14 -18.39 15.01
CA TYR A 252 -7.27 -16.95 14.83
C TYR A 252 -5.92 -16.26 14.93
N TYR A 253 -5.74 -15.23 14.11
CA TYR A 253 -4.52 -14.46 13.98
C TYR A 253 -4.84 -12.98 14.09
N ALA A 254 -3.96 -12.22 14.77
CA ALA A 254 -3.97 -10.76 14.83
C ALA A 254 -2.61 -10.28 14.32
N SER A 255 -2.60 -9.62 13.16
CA SER A 255 -1.39 -9.06 12.56
C SER A 255 -1.19 -7.62 13.01
N GLY A 256 0.05 -7.27 13.34
CA GLY A 256 0.41 -5.94 13.79
C GLY A 256 1.78 -5.43 13.36
N GLN A 257 2.02 -4.16 13.64
CA GLN A 257 3.33 -3.54 13.57
C GLN A 257 4.00 -3.58 14.95
N ASN A 258 5.25 -4.06 14.99
CA ASN A 258 6.15 -3.88 16.12
C ASN A 258 7.59 -4.34 15.75
N ALA A 259 8.60 -3.58 16.18
CA ALA A 259 10.02 -3.84 15.90
C ALA A 259 10.78 -4.51 17.07
N ASN A 260 10.11 -5.34 17.88
CA ASN A 260 10.73 -6.05 18.98
C ASN A 260 11.93 -6.90 18.50
N PRO A 261 12.83 -7.32 19.41
CA PRO A 261 13.83 -8.33 19.10
C PRO A 261 13.21 -9.61 18.51
N SER A 262 13.98 -10.28 17.67
CA SER A 262 13.68 -11.61 17.12
C SER A 262 14.99 -12.41 17.04
N ILE A 263 14.97 -13.61 16.45
CA ILE A 263 16.16 -14.44 16.25
C ILE A 263 17.28 -13.65 15.54
N ARG A 264 16.90 -12.67 14.71
CA ARG A 264 17.78 -11.64 14.16
C ARG A 264 17.15 -10.26 14.37
N PRO A 265 17.95 -9.18 14.44
CA PRO A 265 17.41 -7.83 14.44
C PRO A 265 16.75 -7.50 13.09
N TYR A 266 15.53 -6.94 13.15
CA TYR A 266 14.79 -6.43 12.00
C TYR A 266 14.32 -5.01 12.33
N HIS A 267 14.37 -4.09 11.36
CA HIS A 267 13.83 -2.74 11.50
C HIS A 267 13.20 -2.30 10.19
N GLY A 268 12.33 -1.30 10.23
CA GLY A 268 11.59 -0.83 9.07
C GLY A 268 10.36 -1.66 8.74
N ARG A 269 10.23 -2.19 7.51
CA ARG A 269 9.07 -3.00 7.09
C ARG A 269 9.09 -4.39 7.71
N VAL A 270 8.38 -4.51 8.83
CA VAL A 270 8.22 -5.74 9.61
C VAL A 270 6.75 -5.92 9.99
N GLY A 271 6.19 -7.08 9.65
CA GLY A 271 4.90 -7.55 10.14
C GLY A 271 5.09 -8.56 11.28
N ARG A 272 4.26 -8.44 12.31
CA ARG A 272 4.17 -9.42 13.40
C ARG A 272 2.78 -10.00 13.48
N THR A 273 2.66 -11.20 14.03
CA THR A 273 1.38 -11.86 14.23
C THR A 273 1.33 -12.56 15.59
N TRP A 274 0.18 -12.47 16.24
CA TRP A 274 -0.18 -13.23 17.43
C TRP A 274 -1.32 -14.20 17.10
N GLU A 275 -1.42 -15.28 17.86
CA GLU A 275 -2.27 -16.42 17.55
C GLU A 275 -3.20 -16.74 18.72
N SER A 276 -4.42 -17.18 18.43
CA SER A 276 -5.39 -17.65 19.41
C SER A 276 -6.21 -18.81 18.84
N GLY A 277 -6.45 -19.85 19.64
CA GLY A 277 -7.29 -20.98 19.23
C GLY A 277 -8.79 -20.69 19.33
N ASP A 278 -9.20 -19.72 20.15
CA ASP A 278 -10.60 -19.50 20.50
C ASP A 278 -11.04 -18.03 20.50
N PHE A 279 -10.14 -17.15 20.06
CA PHE A 279 -10.28 -15.69 19.99
C PHE A 279 -10.22 -14.97 21.35
N ILE A 280 -10.08 -15.70 22.46
CA ILE A 280 -10.10 -15.16 23.82
C ILE A 280 -8.70 -15.24 24.42
N GLN A 281 -8.07 -16.41 24.39
CA GLN A 281 -6.70 -16.57 24.88
C GLN A 281 -5.69 -16.39 23.76
N TRP A 282 -4.89 -15.33 23.85
CA TRP A 282 -3.86 -14.99 22.86
C TRP A 282 -2.48 -15.41 23.36
N GLN A 283 -1.67 -15.97 22.46
CA GLN A 283 -0.27 -16.28 22.75
C GLN A 283 0.49 -14.99 23.01
N GLN A 284 1.28 -14.99 24.09
CA GLN A 284 2.16 -13.85 24.40
C GLN A 284 3.40 -13.81 23.49
N THR A 285 3.73 -14.92 22.83
CA THR A 285 4.78 -14.98 21.81
C THR A 285 4.24 -14.52 20.46
N SER A 286 4.98 -13.64 19.79
CA SER A 286 4.67 -13.19 18.43
C SER A 286 5.57 -13.87 17.39
N THR A 287 5.06 -14.06 16.18
CA THR A 287 5.85 -14.47 15.00
C THR A 287 6.13 -13.26 14.11
N ALA A 288 7.35 -13.14 13.57
CA ALA A 288 7.62 -12.20 12.48
C ALA A 288 7.04 -12.79 11.18
N SER A 289 5.86 -12.33 10.80
CA SER A 289 5.10 -12.85 9.65
C SER A 289 5.58 -12.30 8.32
N TRP A 290 6.25 -11.14 8.33
CA TRP A 290 6.86 -10.56 7.15
C TRP A 290 8.06 -9.69 7.52
N ILE A 291 9.11 -9.75 6.72
CA ILE A 291 10.27 -8.85 6.80
C ILE A 291 10.71 -8.47 5.39
N ARG A 292 11.05 -7.20 5.19
CA ARG A 292 11.77 -6.81 3.97
C ARG A 292 13.24 -7.17 4.10
N HIS A 293 13.70 -8.20 3.39
CA HIS A 293 15.05 -8.76 3.52
C HIS A 293 16.22 -7.78 3.25
N GLN A 294 16.00 -6.64 2.59
CA GLN A 294 17.04 -5.64 2.37
C GLN A 294 17.12 -4.61 3.51
N GLN A 295 16.15 -4.60 4.43
CA GLN A 295 16.03 -3.63 5.53
C GLN A 295 16.46 -4.25 6.86
N HIS A 296 17.69 -4.78 6.92
CA HIS A 296 18.29 -5.30 8.16
C HIS A 296 19.07 -4.25 8.98
N THR A 297 19.12 -3.00 8.51
CA THR A 297 19.87 -1.93 9.18
C THR A 297 19.05 -1.38 10.35
N LEU A 298 19.56 -1.55 11.57
CA LEU A 298 19.03 -0.89 12.75
C LEU A 298 19.31 0.61 12.67
N LEU A 299 18.26 1.44 12.74
CA LEU A 299 18.40 2.91 12.72
C LEU A 299 18.76 3.48 14.10
N GLY A 300 18.61 2.68 15.17
CA GLY A 300 18.81 3.11 16.55
C GLY A 300 17.56 3.75 17.19
N PRO A 301 17.62 4.06 18.49
CA PRO A 301 16.48 4.60 19.24
C PRO A 301 16.09 6.00 18.76
N GLY A 302 14.78 6.32 18.84
CA GLY A 302 14.25 7.65 18.48
C GLY A 302 14.18 7.93 16.98
N ARG A 303 14.53 6.96 16.15
CA ARG A 303 14.52 7.04 14.68
C ARG A 303 13.36 6.28 14.06
N SER A 304 12.28 6.05 14.82
CA SER A 304 11.11 5.33 14.31
C SER A 304 10.32 6.13 13.28
N LEU A 305 10.50 7.44 13.17
CA LEU A 305 9.89 8.23 12.09
C LEU A 305 10.70 8.11 10.79
N ASP A 306 11.98 7.82 10.93
CA ASP A 306 12.95 7.75 9.84
C ASP A 306 12.94 6.35 9.21
N GLY A 307 12.96 6.30 7.89
CA GLY A 307 12.98 5.06 7.13
C GLY A 307 11.62 4.39 6.89
N GLU A 308 11.65 3.45 5.95
CA GLU A 308 10.48 2.71 5.48
C GLU A 308 9.89 1.81 6.58
N GLN A 309 8.57 1.86 6.80
CA GLN A 309 7.88 1.00 7.75
C GLN A 309 6.68 0.30 7.13
N GLN A 310 6.27 -0.76 7.81
CA GLN A 310 4.96 -1.33 7.59
C GLN A 310 4.04 -0.87 8.71
N HIS A 311 3.05 -0.05 8.37
CA HIS A 311 2.18 0.57 9.34
C HIS A 311 1.03 -0.37 9.77
N GLU A 312 0.70 -0.43 11.06
CA GLU A 312 -0.41 -1.18 11.69
C GLU A 312 -0.43 -2.72 11.47
N GLY A 313 0.23 -3.31 10.46
CA GLY A 313 0.26 -4.77 10.20
C GLY A 313 -0.23 -5.17 8.81
N ILE A 314 -0.92 -6.31 8.68
CA ILE A 314 -1.40 -6.88 7.39
C ILE A 314 -2.91 -7.09 7.45
N SER A 315 -3.70 -6.31 6.69
CA SER A 315 -5.14 -6.55 6.51
C SER A 315 -5.35 -7.71 5.54
N VAL A 316 -6.18 -8.69 5.89
CA VAL A 316 -6.24 -9.97 5.16
C VAL A 316 -7.62 -10.23 4.57
N TRP A 317 -7.64 -10.62 3.30
CA TRP A 317 -8.76 -11.29 2.67
C TRP A 317 -8.46 -12.77 2.50
N ASN A 318 -9.31 -13.61 3.07
CA ASN A 318 -9.15 -15.06 3.05
C ASN A 318 -9.88 -15.67 1.86
N ARG A 319 -9.14 -16.29 0.93
CA ARG A 319 -9.67 -17.02 -0.24
C ARG A 319 -9.71 -18.53 -0.02
N GLY A 320 -9.58 -19.00 1.22
CA GLY A 320 -9.61 -20.39 1.63
C GLY A 320 -8.27 -21.10 1.52
N ASN A 321 -7.63 -21.07 0.34
CA ASN A 321 -6.32 -21.69 0.10
C ASN A 321 -5.15 -20.69 0.04
N ILE A 322 -5.46 -19.39 0.00
CA ILE A 322 -4.50 -18.30 -0.02
C ILE A 322 -5.08 -17.09 0.71
N LEU A 323 -4.23 -16.37 1.42
CA LEU A 323 -4.53 -15.09 2.03
C LEU A 323 -3.97 -13.97 1.16
N LEU A 324 -4.79 -12.99 0.83
CA LEU A 324 -4.38 -11.76 0.13
C LEU A 324 -4.30 -10.63 1.16
N GLY A 325 -3.12 -10.03 1.29
CA GLY A 325 -2.79 -9.06 2.32
C GLY A 325 -2.59 -7.65 1.76
N VAL A 326 -3.11 -6.63 2.45
CA VAL A 326 -2.84 -5.21 2.17
C VAL A 326 -2.14 -4.58 3.35
N VAL A 327 -1.12 -3.77 3.06
CA VAL A 327 -0.22 -3.22 4.07
C VAL A 327 0.05 -1.75 3.81
N GLY A 328 0.11 -0.93 4.85
CA GLY A 328 0.56 0.45 4.73
C GLY A 328 2.06 0.49 4.56
N ARG A 329 2.55 0.89 3.39
CA ARG A 329 3.94 1.20 3.09
C ARG A 329 4.22 2.63 3.49
N TRP A 330 4.77 2.80 4.67
CA TRP A 330 5.11 4.09 5.23
C TRP A 330 6.48 4.53 4.72
N HIS A 331 6.52 5.64 3.99
CA HIS A 331 7.74 6.29 3.54
C HIS A 331 8.17 7.30 4.60
N GLY A 332 9.06 6.88 5.50
CA GLY A 332 9.49 7.66 6.65
C GLY A 332 10.54 8.72 6.30
N ASP A 333 10.50 9.82 7.04
CA ASP A 333 11.45 10.93 6.97
C ASP A 333 11.61 11.53 8.38
N MET A 334 12.71 12.21 8.67
CA MET A 334 12.89 12.85 9.98
C MET A 334 11.88 13.99 10.24
N SER A 335 11.23 14.51 9.20
CA SER A 335 10.13 15.45 9.27
C SER A 335 8.81 14.74 8.97
N TRP A 336 7.82 14.91 9.85
CA TRP A 336 6.44 14.48 9.59
C TRP A 336 5.93 14.96 8.25
N GLN A 337 6.36 16.15 7.83
CA GLN A 337 5.86 16.79 6.62
C GLN A 337 6.32 16.09 5.33
N ASN A 338 7.32 15.22 5.37
CA ASN A 338 7.77 14.44 4.22
C ASN A 338 7.29 12.99 4.26
N VAL A 339 6.60 12.59 5.33
CA VAL A 339 6.08 11.24 5.48
C VAL A 339 4.89 11.03 4.54
N THR A 340 4.87 9.91 3.85
CA THR A 340 3.70 9.50 3.03
C THR A 340 3.41 8.02 3.22
N ILE A 341 2.23 7.58 2.79
CA ILE A 341 1.81 6.18 2.93
C ILE A 341 1.17 5.70 1.62
N ASP A 342 1.78 4.70 1.00
CA ASP A 342 1.18 3.92 -0.09
C ASP A 342 0.64 2.59 0.45
N LEU A 343 -0.15 1.85 -0.33
CA LEU A 343 -0.50 0.48 0.00
C LEU A 343 0.34 -0.52 -0.78
N GLY A 344 0.92 -1.49 -0.07
CA GLY A 344 1.56 -2.68 -0.63
C GLY A 344 0.62 -3.89 -0.61
N PHE A 345 1.08 -4.98 -1.24
CA PHE A 345 0.33 -6.23 -1.34
C PHE A 345 1.21 -7.42 -0.97
N LEU A 346 0.66 -8.32 -0.15
CA LEU A 346 1.32 -9.53 0.33
C LEU A 346 0.43 -10.75 0.11
N VAL A 347 1.01 -11.94 0.10
CA VAL A 347 0.27 -13.21 0.01
C VAL A 347 0.82 -14.24 1.00
N SER A 348 -0.04 -15.12 1.49
CA SER A 348 0.36 -16.27 2.32
C SER A 348 -0.45 -17.51 1.98
N ASN A 349 0.20 -18.68 1.96
CA ASN A 349 -0.45 -19.99 1.75
C ASN A 349 -0.39 -20.86 3.02
N ASP A 350 0.20 -20.37 4.11
CA ASP A 350 0.34 -21.07 5.39
C ASP A 350 -0.32 -20.34 6.56
N GLY A 351 -0.82 -19.12 6.34
CA GLY A 351 -1.49 -18.29 7.34
C GLY A 351 -0.56 -17.43 8.19
N LEU A 352 0.76 -17.58 8.03
CA LEU A 352 1.74 -16.98 8.94
C LEU A 352 2.91 -16.33 8.21
N SER A 353 3.47 -16.98 7.20
CA SER A 353 4.56 -16.47 6.38
C SER A 353 3.98 -15.75 5.17
N PHE A 354 4.09 -14.41 5.17
CA PHE A 354 3.68 -13.57 4.06
C PHE A 354 4.85 -13.28 3.12
N ARG A 355 4.55 -12.97 1.87
CA ARG A 355 5.53 -12.54 0.87
C ARG A 355 4.96 -11.56 -0.14
N GLU A 356 5.81 -10.69 -0.66
CA GLU A 356 5.48 -9.86 -1.83
C GLU A 356 5.43 -10.73 -3.10
N PRO A 357 4.36 -10.67 -3.91
CA PRO A 357 4.35 -11.34 -5.22
C PRO A 357 5.24 -10.63 -6.26
N ALA A 358 5.49 -9.34 -6.09
CA ALA A 358 6.36 -8.54 -6.95
C ALA A 358 7.21 -7.57 -6.11
N HIS A 359 8.45 -7.38 -6.54
CA HIS A 359 9.44 -6.59 -5.80
C HIS A 359 9.10 -5.10 -5.76
N GLU A 360 8.99 -4.53 -4.56
CA GLU A 360 8.76 -3.09 -4.32
C GLU A 360 7.54 -2.52 -5.05
N TRP A 361 6.61 -3.38 -5.49
CA TRP A 361 5.43 -2.95 -6.22
C TRP A 361 4.45 -2.25 -5.27
N THR A 362 4.02 -1.04 -5.65
CA THR A 362 2.95 -0.32 -4.98
C THR A 362 1.63 -0.81 -5.53
N PHE A 363 0.74 -1.27 -4.65
CA PHE A 363 -0.59 -1.78 -5.02
C PHE A 363 -1.56 -0.64 -5.29
N ILE A 364 -1.81 0.18 -4.27
CA ILE A 364 -2.64 1.40 -4.38
C ILE A 364 -1.75 2.58 -3.95
N PRO A 365 -1.37 3.47 -4.88
CA PRO A 365 -0.61 4.66 -4.53
C PRO A 365 -1.49 5.71 -3.83
N ARG A 366 -0.87 6.54 -3.00
CA ARG A 366 -1.49 7.78 -2.53
C ARG A 366 -1.88 8.69 -3.69
N GLY A 367 -2.77 9.63 -3.45
CA GLY A 367 -3.18 10.58 -4.46
C GLY A 367 -2.16 11.66 -4.80
N GLY A 368 -2.38 12.31 -5.95
CA GLY A 368 -1.58 13.46 -6.38
C GLY A 368 -1.68 14.62 -5.40
N ASP A 369 -0.57 15.32 -5.17
CA ASP A 369 -0.58 16.48 -4.27
C ASP A 369 -1.30 17.70 -4.89
N GLY A 370 -1.36 17.72 -6.23
CA GLY A 370 -1.78 18.88 -7.00
C GLY A 370 -0.63 19.87 -7.18
N PRO A 371 -0.56 20.62 -8.30
CA PRO A 371 0.34 21.76 -8.37
C PRO A 371 0.12 22.62 -7.13
N PRO A 372 1.19 23.17 -6.52
CA PRO A 372 0.97 24.34 -5.69
C PRO A 372 0.11 25.31 -6.53
N PRO A 373 -0.92 25.96 -5.96
CA PRO A 373 -1.53 27.11 -6.62
C PRO A 373 -0.40 27.95 -7.22
N GLU A 374 -0.47 28.44 -8.46
CA GLU A 374 0.63 29.19 -9.09
C GLU A 374 1.04 30.39 -8.21
N LEU A 375 1.93 30.14 -7.24
CA LEU A 375 2.34 31.13 -6.26
C LEU A 375 3.39 32.02 -6.92
N VAL A 376 4.34 31.40 -7.64
CA VAL A 376 5.35 32.12 -8.41
C VAL A 376 4.78 32.45 -9.79
N VAL A 377 4.21 33.63 -9.91
CA VAL A 377 3.75 34.17 -11.20
C VAL A 377 4.97 34.54 -12.06
N ASN A 378 4.90 34.21 -13.36
CA ASN A 378 5.98 34.44 -14.33
C ASN A 378 7.33 33.80 -13.90
N PRO A 379 7.35 32.48 -13.62
CA PRO A 379 8.53 31.81 -13.07
C PRO A 379 9.70 31.71 -14.04
N SER A 380 9.41 31.74 -15.35
CA SER A 380 10.39 31.72 -16.45
C SER A 380 10.67 33.11 -17.04
N PHE A 381 10.20 34.18 -16.40
CA PHE A 381 10.48 35.57 -16.79
C PHE A 381 10.04 35.98 -18.21
N GLU A 382 9.12 35.25 -18.84
CA GLU A 382 8.64 35.52 -20.21
C GLU A 382 7.66 36.69 -20.32
N THR A 383 6.91 36.97 -19.25
CA THR A 383 5.92 38.06 -19.25
C THR A 383 6.59 39.38 -18.88
N LEU A 384 6.81 40.24 -19.87
CA LEU A 384 7.45 41.55 -19.67
C LEU A 384 6.42 42.69 -19.62
N ASP A 385 6.67 43.70 -18.81
CA ASP A 385 5.92 44.95 -18.81
C ASP A 385 6.36 45.91 -19.95
N GLY A 386 5.77 47.11 -19.98
CA GLY A 386 6.05 48.10 -21.03
C GLY A 386 7.49 48.61 -21.06
N ASP A 387 8.26 48.41 -19.98
CA ASP A 387 9.67 48.78 -19.86
C ASP A 387 10.61 47.57 -20.08
N GLY A 388 10.06 46.40 -20.46
CA GLY A 388 10.81 45.18 -20.72
C GLY A 388 11.22 44.43 -19.45
N TRP A 389 10.62 44.74 -18.30
CA TRP A 389 10.91 44.09 -17.03
C TRP A 389 9.97 42.90 -16.78
N PRO A 390 10.44 41.76 -16.23
CA PRO A 390 9.60 40.59 -15.99
C PRO A 390 8.61 40.81 -14.83
N ALA A 391 7.45 41.39 -15.12
CA ALA A 391 6.38 41.57 -14.15
C ALA A 391 5.78 40.21 -13.71
N PRO A 392 5.36 40.03 -12.45
CA PRO A 392 5.28 41.00 -11.36
C PRO A 392 6.52 40.99 -10.42
N TRP A 393 7.68 40.54 -10.89
CA TRP A 393 8.89 40.53 -10.05
C TRP A 393 9.29 41.95 -9.65
N ILE A 394 9.87 42.09 -8.46
CA ILE A 394 10.21 43.39 -7.88
C ILE A 394 11.73 43.52 -7.84
N LEU A 395 12.26 44.56 -8.48
CA LEU A 395 13.65 44.98 -8.35
C LEU A 395 13.79 45.97 -7.19
N ASP A 396 14.80 45.79 -6.34
CA ASP A 396 15.08 46.73 -5.24
C ASP A 396 15.39 48.15 -5.76
N ALA A 397 14.72 49.16 -5.18
CA ALA A 397 14.59 50.54 -5.70
C ALA A 397 15.88 51.39 -5.88
N ASN A 398 17.07 50.87 -5.58
CA ASN A 398 18.30 51.69 -5.45
C ASN A 398 19.44 51.29 -6.41
N ARG A 399 19.17 50.76 -7.61
CA ARG A 399 20.23 50.22 -8.45
C ARG A 399 20.02 50.53 -9.94
N ALA A 400 20.97 51.27 -10.53
CA ALA A 400 21.14 51.33 -11.98
C ALA A 400 21.19 49.89 -12.51
N GLN A 401 20.47 49.58 -13.60
CA GLN A 401 20.15 48.21 -14.04
C GLN A 401 21.37 47.28 -14.02
N THR A 402 21.42 46.41 -13.00
CA THR A 402 22.31 45.26 -12.88
C THR A 402 21.55 43.94 -12.97
N ALA A 403 20.23 43.98 -13.16
CA ALA A 403 19.42 42.82 -13.51
C ALA A 403 18.39 43.22 -14.57
N ALA A 404 18.10 42.33 -15.52
CA ALA A 404 17.13 42.54 -16.60
C ALA A 404 16.67 41.20 -17.18
N ALA A 405 15.53 41.20 -17.86
CA ALA A 405 15.20 40.10 -18.78
C ALA A 405 16.23 40.02 -19.91
N SER A 406 16.59 38.81 -20.33
CA SER A 406 17.55 38.57 -21.40
C SER A 406 17.15 37.39 -22.27
N THR A 407 17.37 37.52 -23.57
CA THR A 407 17.21 36.45 -24.56
C THR A 407 18.56 35.79 -24.93
N GLU A 408 19.65 36.17 -24.25
CA GLU A 408 21.00 35.63 -24.55
C GLU A 408 21.13 34.16 -24.16
N ARG A 409 20.49 33.79 -23.04
CA ARG A 409 20.42 32.44 -22.50
C ARG A 409 19.02 32.27 -21.89
N ALA A 410 18.33 31.20 -22.24
CA ALA A 410 17.09 30.78 -21.61
C ALA A 410 17.15 29.25 -21.45
N ARG A 411 16.56 28.71 -20.39
CA ARG A 411 16.47 27.26 -20.19
C ARG A 411 15.19 26.73 -20.82
N THR A 412 14.08 27.41 -20.54
CA THR A 412 12.80 27.19 -21.23
C THR A 412 12.36 28.48 -21.90
N GLY A 413 11.47 28.39 -22.89
CA GLY A 413 10.98 29.57 -23.60
C GLY A 413 12.08 30.34 -24.32
N THR A 414 12.04 31.67 -24.19
CA THR A 414 12.88 32.64 -24.92
C THR A 414 13.60 33.64 -24.04
N THR A 415 13.21 33.79 -22.78
CA THR A 415 13.69 34.82 -21.86
C THR A 415 14.17 34.18 -20.55
N SER A 416 15.17 34.78 -19.91
CA SER A 416 15.50 34.49 -18.51
C SER A 416 15.91 35.77 -17.78
N LEU A 417 16.06 35.71 -16.46
CA LEU A 417 16.59 36.81 -15.67
C LEU A 417 18.12 36.81 -15.71
N ARG A 418 18.73 37.81 -16.35
CA ARG A 418 20.17 38.06 -16.28
C ARG A 418 20.47 38.96 -15.10
N VAL A 419 21.41 38.55 -14.25
CA VAL A 419 21.92 39.30 -13.09
C VAL A 419 23.42 39.53 -13.27
N GLN A 420 23.83 40.79 -13.24
CA GLN A 420 25.21 41.25 -13.30
C GLN A 420 25.61 41.90 -11.98
N ASN A 421 26.30 41.13 -11.15
CA ASN A 421 26.83 41.61 -9.88
C ASN A 421 28.08 42.45 -10.06
N VAL A 422 28.07 43.66 -9.48
CA VAL A 422 29.21 44.59 -9.45
C VAL A 422 29.64 44.81 -8.01
N SER A 423 30.93 44.60 -7.72
CA SER A 423 31.51 44.82 -6.38
C SER A 423 31.16 46.20 -5.81
N GLY A 424 30.82 46.25 -4.52
CA GLY A 424 30.37 47.47 -3.84
C GLY A 424 28.87 47.73 -3.99
N SER A 425 28.16 46.92 -4.78
CA SER A 425 26.69 46.95 -4.91
C SER A 425 26.11 45.54 -4.80
N SER A 426 24.94 45.40 -4.18
CA SER A 426 24.11 44.19 -4.27
C SER A 426 23.10 44.28 -5.43
N VAL A 427 22.22 43.31 -5.60
CA VAL A 427 21.00 43.40 -6.44
C VAL A 427 20.00 42.39 -5.90
N GLY A 428 18.71 42.76 -5.84
CA GLY A 428 17.67 41.88 -5.31
C GLY A 428 16.48 41.90 -6.25
N VAL A 429 16.15 40.72 -6.80
CA VAL A 429 14.98 40.49 -7.64
C VAL A 429 14.11 39.47 -6.92
N ARG A 430 12.90 39.87 -6.53
CA ARG A 430 12.05 39.10 -5.61
C ARG A 430 10.65 38.89 -6.17
N THR A 431 10.03 37.78 -5.83
CA THR A 431 8.60 37.58 -6.06
C THR A 431 7.79 38.62 -5.26
N PRO A 432 6.52 38.87 -5.63
CA PRO A 432 5.53 39.35 -4.68
C PRO A 432 5.48 38.46 -3.43
N LYS A 433 4.93 38.98 -2.33
CA LYS A 433 4.74 38.17 -1.11
C LYS A 433 3.74 37.05 -1.37
N LEU A 434 4.16 35.83 -1.11
CA LEU A 434 3.38 34.60 -1.27
C LEU A 434 2.80 34.18 0.08
N PRO A 435 1.59 33.60 0.16
CA PRO A 435 1.03 33.11 1.41
C PRO A 435 1.89 31.99 1.99
N ALA A 436 2.09 32.01 3.32
CA ALA A 436 2.89 31.01 4.02
C ALA A 436 2.33 30.71 5.41
N GLN A 437 2.55 29.50 5.92
CA GLN A 437 2.10 29.08 7.24
C GLN A 437 3.30 28.77 8.14
N ALA A 438 3.26 29.26 9.39
CA ALA A 438 4.26 28.93 10.39
C ALA A 438 4.37 27.42 10.61
N GLY A 439 5.59 26.92 10.76
CA GLY A 439 5.89 25.51 10.97
C GLY A 439 6.00 24.68 9.68
N VAL A 440 5.55 25.20 8.53
CA VAL A 440 5.67 24.49 7.23
C VAL A 440 7.07 24.64 6.65
N GLU A 441 7.64 23.54 6.14
CA GLU A 441 8.87 23.58 5.35
C GLU A 441 8.57 23.98 3.90
N TYR A 442 9.24 25.01 3.40
CA TYR A 442 9.13 25.45 2.02
C TYR A 442 10.44 25.18 1.29
N THR A 443 10.35 24.62 0.09
CA THR A 443 11.46 24.37 -0.83
C THR A 443 11.35 25.31 -2.02
N ALA A 444 12.31 26.22 -2.16
CA ALA A 444 12.47 27.06 -3.34
C ALA A 444 13.50 26.44 -4.29
N LYS A 445 13.21 26.50 -5.60
CA LYS A 445 14.12 26.08 -6.66
C LYS A 445 14.28 27.17 -7.72
N VAL A 446 15.46 27.25 -8.32
CA VAL A 446 15.74 28.08 -9.50
C VAL A 446 16.81 27.42 -10.36
N TRP A 447 16.64 27.44 -11.67
CA TRP A 447 17.71 27.07 -12.58
C TRP A 447 18.68 28.22 -12.75
N THR A 448 19.98 27.97 -12.60
CA THR A 448 21.03 28.99 -12.66
C THR A 448 22.14 28.58 -13.62
N LEU A 449 22.56 29.50 -14.48
CA LEU A 449 23.75 29.40 -15.33
C LEU A 449 24.69 30.55 -14.98
N THR A 450 25.99 30.28 -14.88
CA THR A 450 27.02 31.28 -14.56
C THR A 450 27.85 31.58 -15.80
N GLU A 451 27.78 32.81 -16.27
CA GLU A 451 28.63 33.29 -17.37
C GLU A 451 30.03 33.65 -16.84
N SER A 452 30.12 34.30 -15.68
CA SER A 452 31.40 34.66 -15.08
C SER A 452 31.31 34.90 -13.58
N GLY A 453 32.43 34.77 -12.87
CA GLY A 453 32.54 35.14 -11.46
C GLY A 453 31.64 34.34 -10.52
N THR A 454 31.08 35.02 -9.51
CA THR A 454 30.18 34.42 -8.52
C THR A 454 28.72 34.67 -8.92
N PRO A 455 27.89 33.61 -9.06
CA PRO A 455 26.47 33.77 -9.41
C PRO A 455 25.67 34.36 -8.25
N ALA A 456 24.52 34.94 -8.56
CA ALA A 456 23.58 35.41 -7.55
C ALA A 456 23.03 34.25 -6.70
N GLN A 457 22.72 34.55 -5.44
CA GLN A 457 22.23 33.64 -4.43
C GLN A 457 20.73 33.42 -4.57
N LEU A 458 20.25 32.24 -4.20
CA LEU A 458 18.82 31.99 -4.00
C LEU A 458 18.47 32.23 -2.53
N PHE A 459 17.46 33.05 -2.29
CA PHE A 459 16.93 33.39 -0.97
C PHE A 459 15.48 32.91 -0.80
N LEU A 460 15.18 32.52 0.43
CA LEU A 460 13.83 32.28 0.94
C LEU A 460 13.65 33.11 2.22
N GLU A 461 12.74 34.09 2.19
CA GLU A 461 12.52 35.01 3.31
C GLU A 461 11.09 34.89 3.85
N PHE A 462 10.92 34.87 5.17
CA PHE A 462 9.62 34.76 5.83
C PHE A 462 9.24 36.04 6.56
N PHE A 463 7.95 36.39 6.56
CA PHE A 463 7.44 37.64 7.10
C PHE A 463 6.20 37.43 7.98
N ASP A 464 6.04 38.29 8.98
CA ASP A 464 4.82 38.37 9.79
C ASP A 464 3.68 39.11 9.07
N ALA A 465 2.50 39.15 9.70
CA ALA A 465 1.32 39.84 9.19
C ALA A 465 1.52 41.35 8.96
N GLY A 466 2.43 41.98 9.72
CA GLY A 466 2.81 43.38 9.55
C GLY A 466 3.79 43.60 8.40
N GLY A 467 4.23 42.53 7.76
CA GLY A 467 5.16 42.54 6.65
C GLY A 467 6.63 42.69 7.05
N ARG A 468 6.95 42.57 8.35
CA ARG A 468 8.33 42.58 8.85
C ARG A 468 8.97 41.21 8.60
N ARG A 469 10.19 41.21 8.08
CA ARG A 469 10.97 39.98 7.85
C ARG A 469 11.35 39.35 9.19
N LEU A 470 10.94 38.09 9.38
CA LEU A 470 11.25 37.29 10.56
C LEU A 470 12.62 36.62 10.43
N VAL A 471 12.85 35.95 9.30
CA VAL A 471 14.11 35.25 9.00
C VAL A 471 14.33 35.21 7.49
N ASN A 472 15.57 35.01 7.07
CA ASN A 472 15.94 34.68 5.70
C ASN A 472 16.94 33.52 5.70
N HIS A 473 16.81 32.66 4.71
CA HIS A 473 17.74 31.59 4.40
C HIS A 473 18.25 31.80 2.99
N PHE A 474 19.46 31.37 2.70
CA PHE A 474 20.02 31.45 1.36
C PHE A 474 20.97 30.30 1.07
N VAL A 475 21.12 30.02 -0.22
CA VAL A 475 22.17 29.13 -0.75
C VAL A 475 22.98 29.90 -1.78
N GLN A 476 24.31 29.73 -1.74
CA GLN A 476 25.22 30.24 -2.75
C GLN A 476 25.45 29.13 -3.80
N PRO A 477 24.98 29.28 -5.04
CA PRO A 477 25.26 28.32 -6.09
C PRO A 477 26.75 28.27 -6.38
N SER A 478 27.24 27.07 -6.73
CA SER A 478 28.56 26.92 -7.36
C SER A 478 28.50 27.50 -8.78
N ALA A 479 29.60 28.08 -9.26
CA ALA A 479 29.67 28.57 -10.63
C ALA A 479 29.59 27.38 -11.61
N SER A 480 28.70 27.45 -12.60
CA SER A 480 28.55 26.44 -13.65
C SER A 480 28.28 27.12 -14.99
N PRO A 481 29.02 26.78 -16.07
CA PRO A 481 28.73 27.30 -17.40
C PRO A 481 27.47 26.67 -18.02
N ASP A 482 26.98 25.56 -17.45
CA ASP A 482 25.74 24.88 -17.82
C ASP A 482 24.62 25.20 -16.82
N TRP A 483 23.36 25.10 -17.26
CA TRP A 483 22.20 25.24 -16.39
C TRP A 483 22.20 24.17 -15.29
N GLN A 484 22.11 24.61 -14.03
CA GLN A 484 22.00 23.74 -12.87
C GLN A 484 20.76 24.10 -12.03
N GLU A 485 20.09 23.11 -11.45
CA GLU A 485 19.01 23.36 -10.50
C GLU A 485 19.60 23.67 -9.12
N VAL A 486 19.27 24.85 -8.59
CA VAL A 486 19.63 25.30 -7.24
C VAL A 486 18.41 25.13 -6.34
N THR A 487 18.56 24.43 -5.22
CA THR A 487 17.48 24.14 -4.27
C THR A 487 17.79 24.70 -2.89
N LEU A 488 16.79 25.28 -2.21
CA LEU A 488 16.85 25.77 -0.83
C LEU A 488 15.56 25.40 -0.08
N ALA A 489 15.70 24.65 1.01
CA ALA A 489 14.58 24.33 1.92
C ALA A 489 14.74 25.05 3.27
N ALA A 490 13.64 25.58 3.82
CA ALA A 490 13.61 26.14 5.17
C ALA A 490 12.22 26.08 5.81
N VAL A 491 12.19 25.89 7.13
CA VAL A 491 10.96 25.89 7.95
C VAL A 491 10.55 27.32 8.31
N ALA A 492 9.31 27.67 8.00
CA ALA A 492 8.71 28.94 8.37
C ALA A 492 8.67 29.11 9.91
N PRO A 493 9.28 30.16 10.49
CA PRO A 493 9.25 30.36 11.94
C PRO A 493 7.85 30.73 12.45
N ALA A 494 7.66 30.64 13.77
CA ALA A 494 6.43 31.08 14.44
C ALA A 494 6.08 32.54 14.07
N GLY A 495 4.80 32.78 13.77
CA GLY A 495 4.30 34.09 13.36
C GLY A 495 4.40 34.40 11.86
N THR A 496 4.94 33.48 11.05
CA THR A 496 4.94 33.60 9.58
C THR A 496 3.53 33.63 9.02
N VAL A 497 3.28 34.57 8.08
CA VAL A 497 2.03 34.67 7.29
C VAL A 497 2.33 34.75 5.78
N THR A 498 3.50 35.24 5.41
CA THR A 498 3.94 35.30 4.01
C THR A 498 5.42 34.96 3.86
N LEU A 499 5.82 34.58 2.66
CA LEU A 499 7.21 34.40 2.25
C LEU A 499 7.49 35.13 0.93
N ASN A 500 8.75 35.19 0.51
CA ASN A 500 9.12 35.46 -0.87
C ASN A 500 10.32 34.59 -1.29
N VAL A 501 10.50 34.44 -2.59
CA VAL A 501 11.73 33.90 -3.19
C VAL A 501 12.49 35.06 -3.83
N ALA A 502 13.80 35.11 -3.64
CA ALA A 502 14.62 36.17 -4.23
C ALA A 502 15.91 35.63 -4.87
N VAL A 503 16.26 36.20 -6.02
CA VAL A 503 17.59 36.10 -6.63
C VAL A 503 18.37 37.32 -6.17
N TYR A 504 19.43 37.09 -5.39
CA TYR A 504 20.16 38.15 -4.71
C TYR A 504 21.66 38.12 -5.01
N GLY A 505 22.13 39.19 -5.61
CA GLY A 505 23.53 39.47 -5.75
C GLY A 505 24.13 40.09 -4.49
N ALA A 506 25.14 39.47 -3.89
CA ALA A 506 25.82 39.99 -2.70
C ALA A 506 26.77 41.17 -3.01
N THR A 507 26.89 42.13 -2.07
CA THR A 507 27.72 43.35 -2.21
C THR A 507 29.20 43.07 -2.46
N ALA A 508 29.73 41.98 -1.90
CA ALA A 508 31.12 41.58 -2.04
C ALA A 508 31.38 40.70 -3.27
N ALA A 509 30.33 40.28 -3.99
CA ALA A 509 30.43 39.39 -5.13
C ALA A 509 30.52 40.16 -6.45
N THR A 510 31.17 39.58 -7.45
CA THR A 510 31.20 40.08 -8.82
C THR A 510 31.04 38.91 -9.78
N GLY A 511 30.16 39.03 -10.75
CA GLY A 511 29.85 37.95 -11.68
C GLY A 511 28.63 38.23 -12.52
N VAL A 512 28.38 37.37 -13.50
CA VAL A 512 27.17 37.37 -14.32
C VAL A 512 26.54 35.99 -14.27
N SER A 513 25.25 35.94 -13.96
CA SER A 513 24.46 34.71 -13.97
C SER A 513 23.08 34.92 -14.60
N PHE A 514 22.54 33.85 -15.13
CA PHE A 514 21.19 33.76 -15.67
C PHE A 514 20.36 32.85 -14.78
N HIS A 515 19.09 33.20 -14.59
CA HIS A 515 18.17 32.51 -13.70
C HIS A 515 16.84 32.29 -14.40
N ASP A 516 16.30 31.09 -14.27
CA ASP A 516 15.10 30.66 -14.98
C ASP A 516 14.29 29.64 -14.15
N ASP A 517 13.01 29.47 -14.50
CA ASP A 517 12.11 28.46 -13.96
C ASP A 517 12.09 28.38 -12.42
N VAL A 518 11.76 29.49 -11.78
CA VAL A 518 11.65 29.57 -10.33
C VAL A 518 10.39 28.84 -9.85
N SER A 519 10.53 27.97 -8.85
CA SER A 519 9.38 27.31 -8.23
C SER A 519 9.47 27.30 -6.71
N ILE A 520 8.31 27.15 -6.09
CA ILE A 520 8.21 26.90 -4.65
C ILE A 520 7.26 25.73 -4.42
N SER A 521 7.66 24.82 -3.54
CA SER A 521 6.84 23.73 -3.04
C SER A 521 6.93 23.62 -1.52
N TRP A 522 6.02 22.86 -0.95
CA TRP A 522 5.95 22.46 0.45
C TRP A 522 5.31 21.06 0.51
N PRO A 523 5.48 20.34 1.62
CA PRO A 523 4.70 19.16 1.99
C PRO A 523 3.23 19.21 1.58
N GLY A 524 2.83 18.36 0.63
CA GLY A 524 1.45 18.36 0.10
C GLY A 524 1.17 19.28 -1.07
N SER A 525 2.21 19.80 -1.72
CA SER A 525 2.16 20.44 -3.05
C SER A 525 3.16 19.77 -4.00
N GLY A 526 2.79 19.54 -5.26
CA GLY A 526 3.58 18.73 -6.18
C GLY A 526 2.96 18.58 -7.56
N GLU A 527 3.12 17.43 -8.21
CA GLU A 527 2.54 17.16 -9.54
C GLU A 527 1.15 16.50 -9.43
N GLY A 528 0.44 16.39 -10.56
CA GLY A 528 -0.89 15.76 -10.65
C GLY A 528 -2.04 16.67 -10.26
N GLU A 529 -3.25 16.14 -10.09
CA GLU A 529 -4.38 16.86 -9.49
C GLU A 529 -4.41 16.64 -7.98
N ALA A 530 -4.86 17.63 -7.20
CA ALA A 530 -4.96 17.50 -5.76
C ALA A 530 -6.08 16.51 -5.40
N GLU A 531 -5.72 15.33 -4.90
CA GLU A 531 -6.67 14.30 -4.49
C GLU A 531 -6.93 14.32 -2.97
N TRP A 532 -8.09 13.80 -2.56
CA TRP A 532 -8.51 13.78 -1.16
C TRP A 532 -7.64 12.89 -0.25
N ASP A 533 -6.94 11.91 -0.84
CA ASP A 533 -6.08 10.92 -0.18
C ASP A 533 -4.58 11.17 -0.44
N ARG A 534 -4.21 12.37 -0.90
CA ARG A 534 -2.84 12.74 -1.31
C ARG A 534 -1.77 12.54 -0.24
N GLY A 535 -2.14 12.63 1.03
CA GLY A 535 -1.20 12.49 2.14
C GLY A 535 -0.81 11.06 2.47
N GLY A 536 -1.71 10.13 2.20
CA GLY A 536 -1.50 8.74 2.53
C GLY A 536 -2.80 7.95 2.48
N VAL A 537 -2.67 6.73 1.96
CA VAL A 537 -3.70 5.72 1.95
C VAL A 537 -3.44 4.72 3.07
N ILE A 538 -4.48 4.42 3.85
CA ILE A 538 -4.40 3.50 5.00
C ILE A 538 -5.19 2.22 4.71
N GLN A 539 -4.65 1.08 5.13
CA GLN A 539 -5.29 -0.21 4.85
C GLN A 539 -6.55 -0.42 5.70
N GLY A 540 -7.53 -1.09 5.10
CA GLY A 540 -8.63 -1.74 5.82
C GLY A 540 -8.78 -3.18 5.37
N GLN A 541 -9.51 -3.98 6.16
CA GLN A 541 -9.90 -5.33 5.76
C GLN A 541 -11.24 -5.27 5.04
N GLY A 542 -11.21 -4.73 3.83
CA GLY A 542 -12.38 -4.57 2.99
C GLY A 542 -12.05 -5.00 1.57
N PHE A 543 -12.17 -6.29 1.30
CA PHE A 543 -12.18 -6.84 -0.05
C PHE A 543 -13.54 -7.45 -0.30
N GLU A 544 -14.18 -7.11 -1.41
CA GLU A 544 -15.45 -7.70 -1.78
C GLU A 544 -15.53 -7.89 -3.30
N HIS A 545 -16.13 -8.99 -3.72
CA HIS A 545 -16.55 -9.15 -5.11
C HIS A 545 -17.91 -8.50 -5.31
N ILE A 546 -17.99 -7.48 -6.17
CA ILE A 546 -19.21 -6.73 -6.46
C ILE A 546 -19.40 -6.70 -7.97
N GLY A 547 -20.46 -7.36 -8.45
CA GLY A 547 -20.63 -7.62 -9.88
C GLY A 547 -19.42 -8.37 -10.46
N ASP A 548 -18.84 -7.79 -11.51
CA ASP A 548 -17.69 -8.33 -12.24
C ASP A 548 -16.35 -7.75 -11.77
N GLU A 549 -16.33 -7.07 -10.62
CA GLU A 549 -15.17 -6.39 -10.08
C GLU A 549 -14.79 -6.90 -8.68
N THR A 550 -13.51 -6.75 -8.34
CA THR A 550 -12.99 -6.84 -6.99
C THR A 550 -12.80 -5.43 -6.46
N PHE A 551 -13.51 -5.10 -5.38
CA PHE A 551 -13.40 -3.84 -4.68
C PHE A 551 -12.39 -3.97 -3.54
N VAL A 552 -11.52 -2.98 -3.40
CA VAL A 552 -10.57 -2.84 -2.29
C VAL A 552 -10.84 -1.51 -1.60
N TYR A 553 -11.39 -1.57 -0.38
CA TYR A 553 -11.69 -0.40 0.43
C TYR A 553 -10.42 0.05 1.18
N TYR A 554 -10.17 1.36 1.19
CA TYR A 554 -9.05 1.98 1.87
C TYR A 554 -9.48 3.30 2.52
N GLY A 555 -8.77 3.74 3.56
CA GLY A 555 -8.98 5.05 4.17
C GLY A 555 -7.92 6.07 3.72
N ALA A 556 -8.12 7.33 4.08
CA ALA A 556 -7.10 8.37 3.91
C ALA A 556 -6.61 8.96 5.23
N TRP A 557 -5.31 9.19 5.33
CA TRP A 557 -4.72 10.02 6.37
C TRP A 557 -3.49 10.73 5.82
N ASP A 558 -3.45 12.05 5.94
CA ASP A 558 -2.25 12.84 5.68
C ASP A 558 -1.43 12.96 6.97
N PRO A 559 -0.28 12.27 7.11
CA PRO A 559 0.60 12.42 8.26
C PRO A 559 1.40 13.74 8.20
N ARG A 560 1.48 14.40 7.04
CA ARG A 560 2.33 15.58 6.81
C ARG A 560 1.85 16.83 7.53
N VAL A 561 0.57 16.87 7.85
CA VAL A 561 -0.05 17.94 8.64
C VAL A 561 0.22 17.82 10.14
N ASN A 562 0.96 16.79 10.59
CA ASN A 562 1.34 16.62 11.99
C ASN A 562 2.51 17.55 12.38
N ILE A 563 2.22 18.85 12.42
CA ILE A 563 3.17 19.91 12.75
C ILE A 563 3.09 20.20 14.26
N PRO A 564 4.20 20.10 15.02
CA PRO A 564 4.20 20.40 16.44
C PRO A 564 3.61 21.77 16.78
N GLY A 565 2.63 21.79 17.69
CA GLY A 565 1.95 23.03 18.11
C GLY A 565 0.84 23.51 17.18
N VAL A 566 0.60 22.84 16.04
CA VAL A 566 -0.52 23.12 15.13
C VAL A 566 -1.63 22.09 15.37
N PRO A 567 -2.90 22.52 15.58
CA PRO A 567 -4.01 21.59 15.70
C PRO A 567 -4.17 20.73 14.45
N LEU A 568 -4.31 19.42 14.63
CA LEU A 568 -4.53 18.49 13.52
C LEU A 568 -5.86 18.79 12.80
N PRO A 569 -5.86 18.95 11.47
CA PRO A 569 -7.08 19.16 10.71
C PRO A 569 -7.95 17.89 10.71
N PRO A 570 -9.26 18.02 10.40
CA PRO A 570 -10.12 16.87 10.13
C PRO A 570 -9.52 15.96 9.04
N ARG A 571 -9.64 14.63 9.22
CA ARG A 571 -9.00 13.61 8.37
C ARG A 571 -9.94 12.46 8.01
N GLY A 572 -9.50 11.51 7.20
CA GLY A 572 -10.29 10.32 6.89
C GLY A 572 -11.23 10.49 5.70
N GLY A 573 -12.18 9.56 5.63
CA GLY A 573 -12.94 9.20 4.44
C GLY A 573 -12.57 7.77 4.02
N VAL A 574 -13.51 7.09 3.38
CA VAL A 574 -13.28 5.75 2.81
C VAL A 574 -13.39 5.83 1.29
N GLY A 575 -12.37 5.36 0.60
CA GLY A 575 -12.36 5.18 -0.84
C GLY A 575 -12.37 3.71 -1.21
N ILE A 576 -12.57 3.46 -2.50
CA ILE A 576 -12.45 2.15 -3.14
C ILE A 576 -11.51 2.25 -4.34
N ALA A 577 -10.70 1.21 -4.52
CA ALA A 577 -10.00 0.96 -5.77
C ALA A 577 -10.49 -0.38 -6.33
N VAL A 578 -10.65 -0.46 -7.64
CA VAL A 578 -11.31 -1.57 -8.32
C VAL A 578 -10.39 -2.24 -9.33
N LEU A 579 -10.58 -3.55 -9.47
CA LEU A 579 -9.99 -4.38 -10.51
C LEU A 579 -11.10 -5.24 -11.12
N PRO A 580 -10.98 -5.68 -12.39
CA PRO A 580 -11.77 -6.81 -12.85
C PRO A 580 -11.58 -8.00 -11.90
N LYS A 581 -12.65 -8.74 -11.65
CA LYS A 581 -12.69 -9.81 -10.65
C LYS A 581 -11.47 -10.72 -10.74
N ASP A 582 -10.73 -10.81 -9.63
CA ASP A 582 -9.53 -11.64 -9.43
C ASP A 582 -8.32 -11.34 -10.35
N ARG A 583 -8.31 -10.23 -11.10
CA ARG A 583 -7.19 -9.85 -11.97
C ARG A 583 -6.17 -8.96 -11.27
N PHE A 584 -5.47 -9.48 -10.26
CA PHE A 584 -4.42 -8.74 -9.55
C PHE A 584 -3.05 -8.79 -10.24
N GLY A 585 -2.81 -9.79 -11.08
CA GLY A 585 -1.57 -9.95 -11.83
C GLY A 585 -1.66 -11.12 -12.79
N ASP A 586 -0.87 -11.07 -13.87
CA ASP A 586 -0.96 -11.99 -15.00
C ASP A 586 0.37 -12.69 -15.26
N LEU A 587 0.29 -13.98 -15.56
CA LEU A 587 1.36 -14.68 -16.28
C LEU A 587 1.24 -14.38 -17.76
N MET A 588 2.35 -13.93 -18.36
CA MET A 588 2.46 -13.56 -19.77
C MET A 588 3.74 -14.15 -20.37
N VAL A 589 3.77 -14.33 -21.69
CA VAL A 589 4.97 -14.82 -22.39
C VAL A 589 6.15 -13.86 -22.23
N ASP A 590 7.34 -14.43 -22.02
CA ASP A 590 8.61 -13.73 -21.92
C ASP A 590 9.60 -14.26 -22.97
N LEU A 591 9.85 -13.43 -23.99
CA LEU A 591 10.69 -13.78 -25.13
C LEU A 591 12.18 -13.51 -24.89
N ARG A 592 12.62 -13.12 -23.67
CA ARG A 592 14.03 -12.81 -23.41
C ARG A 592 14.97 -13.99 -23.70
N ALA A 593 14.49 -15.22 -23.55
CA ALA A 593 15.24 -16.43 -23.88
C ALA A 593 15.17 -16.82 -25.36
N GLU A 594 14.37 -16.12 -26.18
CA GLU A 594 14.26 -16.38 -27.63
C GLU A 594 15.23 -15.50 -28.41
N GLY A 595 15.95 -16.10 -29.37
CA GLY A 595 16.87 -15.38 -30.25
C GLY A 595 18.16 -16.16 -30.54
N ASP A 596 19.09 -15.48 -31.23
CA ASP A 596 20.37 -16.06 -31.69
C ASP A 596 21.56 -15.77 -30.75
N GLY A 597 21.32 -15.15 -29.58
CA GLY A 597 22.37 -14.85 -28.62
C GLY A 597 22.93 -16.09 -27.90
N ASP A 598 24.11 -15.95 -27.28
CA ASP A 598 24.84 -17.05 -26.61
C ASP A 598 24.04 -17.80 -25.52
N TYR A 599 23.01 -17.15 -24.95
CA TYR A 599 22.14 -17.71 -23.91
C TYR A 599 20.66 -17.78 -24.34
N GLN A 600 20.39 -17.60 -25.63
CA GLN A 600 19.05 -17.68 -26.20
C GLN A 600 18.90 -18.95 -27.03
N ILE A 601 17.66 -19.36 -27.27
CA ILE A 601 17.32 -20.46 -28.18
C ILE A 601 16.38 -19.96 -29.29
N PRO A 602 16.41 -20.54 -30.49
CA PRO A 602 15.64 -20.03 -31.63
C PRO A 602 14.11 -20.10 -31.44
N GLU A 603 13.63 -21.05 -30.64
CA GLU A 603 12.22 -21.25 -30.37
C GLU A 603 12.05 -21.62 -28.90
N VAL A 604 11.20 -20.87 -28.20
CA VAL A 604 10.91 -21.08 -26.78
C VAL A 604 9.56 -21.75 -26.58
N THR A 605 9.46 -22.59 -25.56
CA THR A 605 8.16 -23.06 -25.05
C THR A 605 7.77 -22.23 -23.83
N SER A 606 6.57 -21.67 -23.85
CA SER A 606 6.03 -20.83 -22.78
C SER A 606 4.96 -21.61 -22.02
N GLU A 607 5.31 -22.09 -20.83
CA GLU A 607 4.48 -23.02 -20.08
C GLU A 607 4.62 -22.89 -18.56
N PHE A 608 3.64 -23.46 -17.84
CA PHE A 608 3.72 -23.65 -16.40
C PHE A 608 3.17 -25.02 -15.98
N ILE A 609 3.53 -25.46 -14.77
CA ILE A 609 2.94 -26.61 -14.09
C ILE A 609 2.58 -26.21 -12.66
N THR A 610 1.38 -26.55 -12.22
CA THR A 610 0.92 -26.30 -10.85
C THR A 610 1.61 -27.20 -9.82
N ALA A 611 1.50 -26.79 -8.56
CA ALA A 611 1.55 -27.71 -7.42
C ALA A 611 0.56 -28.87 -7.60
N THR A 612 0.74 -29.93 -6.82
CA THR A 612 -0.20 -31.04 -6.82
C THR A 612 -1.53 -30.56 -6.28
N ILE A 613 -2.57 -30.61 -7.10
CA ILE A 613 -3.94 -30.32 -6.71
C ILE A 613 -4.53 -31.61 -6.14
N VAL A 614 -4.81 -31.61 -4.85
CA VAL A 614 -5.51 -32.69 -4.16
C VAL A 614 -7.00 -32.40 -4.24
N LEU A 615 -7.71 -33.24 -4.99
CA LEU A 615 -9.13 -33.16 -5.23
C LEU A 615 -9.85 -33.99 -4.16
N GLY A 616 -10.66 -33.36 -3.31
CA GLY A 616 -11.35 -34.00 -2.19
C GLY A 616 -12.07 -35.32 -2.52
N ALA A 617 -12.20 -36.19 -1.51
CA ALA A 617 -12.67 -37.55 -1.70
C ALA A 617 -14.21 -37.65 -1.91
N ARG A 618 -14.59 -38.14 -3.10
CA ARG A 618 -15.74 -39.03 -3.41
C ARG A 618 -17.12 -38.49 -3.80
N HIS A 619 -17.42 -37.18 -3.78
CA HIS A 619 -18.79 -36.72 -4.14
C HIS A 619 -18.92 -35.57 -5.15
N ARG A 620 -17.84 -34.92 -5.56
CA ARG A 620 -17.89 -33.83 -6.55
C ARG A 620 -17.02 -34.18 -7.76
N ARG A 621 -17.54 -33.91 -8.97
CA ARG A 621 -16.72 -33.95 -10.18
C ARG A 621 -16.02 -32.59 -10.30
N PRO A 622 -14.68 -32.53 -10.22
CA PRO A 622 -13.99 -31.26 -10.25
C PRO A 622 -14.21 -30.58 -11.60
N ARG A 623 -14.55 -29.29 -11.57
CA ARG A 623 -14.58 -28.43 -12.75
C ARG A 623 -13.43 -27.46 -12.68
N PHE A 624 -12.73 -27.31 -13.79
CA PHE A 624 -11.61 -26.37 -13.89
C PHE A 624 -12.04 -25.18 -14.75
N HIS A 625 -11.67 -23.99 -14.30
CA HIS A 625 -11.94 -22.75 -15.01
C HIS A 625 -10.69 -21.87 -15.01
N VAL A 626 -10.62 -20.93 -15.96
CA VAL A 626 -9.53 -19.95 -16.03
C VAL A 626 -10.09 -18.53 -16.14
N ASN A 627 -9.35 -17.57 -15.59
CA ASN A 627 -9.54 -16.15 -15.82
C ASN A 627 -8.40 -15.67 -16.70
N ALA A 628 -8.69 -15.35 -17.95
CA ALA A 628 -7.71 -14.95 -18.94
C ALA A 628 -8.26 -13.91 -19.92
N GLU A 629 -7.36 -13.10 -20.48
CA GLU A 629 -7.64 -12.16 -21.56
C GLU A 629 -6.54 -12.16 -22.63
N GLY A 630 -6.82 -11.58 -23.79
CA GLY A 630 -5.89 -11.53 -24.93
C GLY A 630 -5.86 -12.82 -25.77
N LEU A 631 -6.93 -13.61 -25.71
CA LEU A 631 -7.10 -14.86 -26.45
C LEU A 631 -7.78 -14.64 -27.81
N GLY A 632 -7.47 -15.50 -28.77
CA GLY A 632 -8.04 -15.52 -30.11
C GLY A 632 -7.40 -16.58 -31.00
N ASP A 633 -7.66 -16.54 -32.30
CA ASP A 633 -7.17 -17.57 -33.24
C ASP A 633 -5.63 -17.72 -33.26
N GLY A 634 -4.90 -16.64 -32.97
CA GLY A 634 -3.43 -16.64 -32.88
C GLY A 634 -2.88 -16.69 -31.45
N ALA A 635 -3.73 -16.74 -30.43
CA ALA A 635 -3.34 -16.64 -29.02
C ALA A 635 -4.23 -17.57 -28.19
N THR A 636 -3.74 -18.77 -27.88
CA THR A 636 -4.55 -19.81 -27.24
C THR A 636 -3.88 -20.33 -25.99
N LEU A 637 -4.67 -20.63 -24.96
CA LEU A 637 -4.20 -21.37 -23.80
C LEU A 637 -4.58 -22.84 -23.95
N ARG A 638 -3.59 -23.72 -23.88
CA ARG A 638 -3.81 -25.18 -23.92
C ARG A 638 -3.45 -25.79 -22.58
N PHE A 639 -4.31 -26.68 -22.06
CA PHE A 639 -4.18 -27.25 -20.73
C PHE A 639 -4.19 -28.78 -20.74
N GLU A 640 -3.25 -29.38 -20.04
CA GLU A 640 -3.16 -30.82 -19.82
C GLU A 640 -3.32 -31.17 -18.33
N LEU A 641 -3.90 -32.33 -18.04
CA LEU A 641 -3.80 -32.93 -16.71
C LEU A 641 -2.67 -33.95 -16.65
N LEU A 642 -1.87 -33.85 -15.60
CA LEU A 642 -0.81 -34.80 -15.26
C LEU A 642 -1.16 -35.51 -13.94
N GLU A 643 -0.65 -36.72 -13.78
CA GLU A 643 -0.54 -37.39 -12.49
C GLU A 643 0.41 -36.60 -11.57
N ASP A 644 0.40 -36.92 -10.26
CA ASP A 644 1.29 -36.30 -9.26
C ASP A 644 2.78 -36.41 -9.64
N ASP A 645 3.16 -37.48 -10.33
CA ASP A 645 4.52 -37.77 -10.81
C ASP A 645 4.88 -37.13 -12.16
N PHE A 646 4.06 -36.18 -12.64
CA PHE A 646 4.21 -35.47 -13.92
C PHE A 646 3.91 -36.31 -15.17
N THR A 647 3.41 -37.55 -15.03
CA THR A 647 2.98 -38.35 -16.18
C THR A 647 1.70 -37.78 -16.79
N PRO A 648 1.65 -37.50 -18.11
CA PRO A 648 0.42 -37.03 -18.76
C PRO A 648 -0.72 -38.05 -18.66
N ILE A 649 -1.92 -37.59 -18.31
CA ILE A 649 -3.09 -38.46 -18.17
C ILE A 649 -3.74 -38.68 -19.55
N PRO A 650 -3.89 -39.93 -20.03
CA PRO A 650 -4.59 -40.20 -21.28
C PRO A 650 -6.04 -39.69 -21.27
N GLY A 651 -6.48 -39.06 -22.37
CA GLY A 651 -7.79 -38.41 -22.47
C GLY A 651 -7.86 -36.99 -21.90
N TYR A 652 -6.75 -36.49 -21.33
CA TYR A 652 -6.62 -35.14 -20.77
C TYR A 652 -5.32 -34.42 -21.19
N SER A 653 -4.52 -35.01 -22.08
CA SER A 653 -3.20 -34.50 -22.46
C SER A 653 -2.89 -34.74 -23.93
N GLY A 654 -1.86 -34.09 -24.47
CA GLY A 654 -1.50 -34.19 -25.88
C GLY A 654 -2.62 -33.66 -26.77
N ALA A 655 -3.11 -34.52 -27.68
CA ALA A 655 -4.22 -34.16 -28.58
C ALA A 655 -5.56 -33.96 -27.85
N ASP A 656 -5.70 -34.46 -26.62
CA ASP A 656 -6.92 -34.34 -25.80
C ASP A 656 -6.85 -33.16 -24.82
N ALA A 657 -5.84 -32.29 -24.93
CA ALA A 657 -5.70 -31.10 -24.09
C ALA A 657 -6.88 -30.13 -24.28
N ALA A 658 -7.32 -29.50 -23.19
CA ALA A 658 -8.34 -28.45 -23.25
C ALA A 658 -7.74 -27.19 -23.90
N VAL A 659 -8.44 -26.59 -24.86
CA VAL A 659 -7.98 -25.36 -25.53
C VAL A 659 -8.98 -24.23 -25.25
N VAL A 660 -8.45 -23.07 -24.87
CA VAL A 660 -9.21 -21.85 -24.61
C VAL A 660 -8.77 -20.78 -25.60
N THR A 661 -9.74 -20.26 -26.36
CA THR A 661 -9.51 -19.28 -27.43
C THR A 661 -10.29 -17.98 -27.21
N THR A 662 -11.01 -17.86 -26.09
CA THR A 662 -11.86 -16.70 -25.79
C THR A 662 -11.59 -16.17 -24.39
N ASP A 663 -11.47 -14.85 -24.30
CA ASP A 663 -11.39 -14.11 -23.04
C ASP A 663 -12.57 -14.43 -22.12
N GLY A 664 -12.33 -14.38 -20.81
CA GLY A 664 -13.42 -14.51 -19.86
C GLY A 664 -12.98 -14.66 -18.42
N PHE A 665 -13.92 -14.37 -17.53
CA PHE A 665 -13.87 -14.78 -16.13
C PHE A 665 -14.50 -16.18 -16.03
N ARG A 666 -13.76 -17.13 -15.44
CA ARG A 666 -14.15 -18.54 -15.30
C ARG A 666 -14.52 -19.24 -16.61
N THR A 667 -13.72 -19.03 -17.66
CA THR A 667 -13.85 -19.80 -18.90
C THR A 667 -13.57 -21.29 -18.60
N PRO A 668 -14.49 -22.21 -18.92
CA PRO A 668 -14.36 -23.61 -18.54
C PRO A 668 -13.28 -24.34 -19.34
N LEU A 669 -12.49 -25.17 -18.65
CA LEU A 669 -11.57 -26.10 -19.30
C LEU A 669 -12.31 -27.41 -19.59
N SER A 670 -12.39 -27.77 -20.87
CA SER A 670 -13.11 -28.94 -21.35
C SER A 670 -12.16 -29.95 -21.98
N TRP A 671 -12.01 -31.11 -21.34
CA TRP A 671 -11.27 -32.25 -21.87
C TRP A 671 -12.22 -33.35 -22.37
N GLY A 672 -11.65 -34.42 -22.90
CA GLY A 672 -12.37 -35.65 -23.22
C GLY A 672 -13.01 -36.34 -21.99
N ARG A 673 -13.63 -37.50 -22.22
CA ARG A 673 -14.22 -38.32 -21.15
C ARG A 673 -13.16 -39.25 -20.55
N GLY A 674 -12.93 -39.14 -19.25
CA GLY A 674 -12.04 -40.05 -18.52
C GLY A 674 -12.27 -40.02 -17.01
N ARG A 675 -11.44 -40.77 -16.28
CA ARG A 675 -11.38 -40.70 -14.82
C ARG A 675 -10.26 -39.74 -14.44
N VAL A 676 -10.58 -38.73 -13.64
CA VAL A 676 -9.58 -37.86 -13.01
C VAL A 676 -9.12 -38.53 -11.70
N PRO A 677 -7.81 -38.71 -11.48
CA PRO A 677 -7.24 -39.15 -10.20
C PRO A 677 -7.55 -38.20 -9.04
N GLU A 678 -7.29 -38.63 -7.81
CA GLU A 678 -7.46 -37.80 -6.61
C GLU A 678 -6.39 -36.69 -6.52
N LYS A 679 -5.22 -36.92 -7.11
CA LYS A 679 -4.13 -35.95 -7.17
C LYS A 679 -3.77 -35.71 -8.62
N VAL A 680 -3.80 -34.45 -9.03
CA VAL A 680 -3.45 -34.06 -10.40
C VAL A 680 -2.58 -32.81 -10.40
N ARG A 681 -1.86 -32.58 -11.49
CA ARG A 681 -1.29 -31.26 -11.81
C ARG A 681 -1.94 -30.74 -13.07
N LEU A 682 -2.05 -29.42 -13.16
CA LEU A 682 -2.41 -28.75 -14.39
C LEU A 682 -1.14 -28.22 -15.06
N ARG A 683 -0.98 -28.52 -16.34
CA ARG A 683 0.07 -27.93 -17.19
C ARG A 683 -0.59 -27.01 -18.21
N GLY A 684 -0.15 -25.77 -18.27
CA GLY A 684 -0.68 -24.77 -19.21
C GLY A 684 0.38 -24.31 -20.20
N TYR A 685 -0.01 -24.16 -21.46
CA TYR A 685 0.80 -23.70 -22.58
C TYR A 685 0.23 -22.41 -23.17
N PHE A 686 1.13 -21.49 -23.52
CA PHE A 686 0.82 -20.23 -24.19
C PHE A 686 1.17 -20.37 -25.68
N ASP A 687 0.19 -20.77 -26.47
CA ASP A 687 0.38 -21.18 -27.87
C ASP A 687 -0.11 -20.11 -28.86
N GLY A 688 0.44 -20.17 -30.08
CA GLY A 688 0.06 -19.32 -31.23
C GLY A 688 1.00 -18.15 -31.49
N GLU A 689 0.95 -17.60 -32.72
CA GLU A 689 1.84 -16.53 -33.19
C GLU A 689 1.68 -15.20 -32.42
N GLN A 690 0.58 -15.04 -31.69
CA GLN A 690 0.24 -13.88 -30.88
C GLN A 690 0.21 -14.22 -29.38
N ASN A 691 0.91 -15.28 -28.95
CA ASN A 691 0.92 -15.74 -27.56
C ASN A 691 1.39 -14.68 -26.54
N THR A 692 2.13 -13.66 -26.96
CA THR A 692 2.53 -12.51 -26.12
C THR A 692 1.37 -11.61 -25.70
N ASN A 693 0.21 -11.73 -26.35
CA ASN A 693 -1.01 -11.03 -25.93
C ASN A 693 -1.72 -11.70 -24.75
N ILE A 694 -1.46 -12.99 -24.52
CA ILE A 694 -2.16 -13.79 -23.51
C ILE A 694 -1.81 -13.31 -22.11
N LYS A 695 -2.83 -13.11 -21.30
CA LYS A 695 -2.73 -12.81 -19.88
C LYS A 695 -3.57 -13.81 -19.10
N LEU A 696 -2.91 -14.70 -18.35
CA LEU A 696 -3.56 -15.63 -17.44
C LEU A 696 -3.53 -15.04 -16.03
N SER A 697 -4.68 -14.74 -15.42
CA SER A 697 -4.76 -14.13 -14.09
C SER A 697 -4.97 -15.15 -12.96
N ALA A 698 -5.81 -16.17 -13.20
CA ALA A 698 -6.12 -17.19 -12.19
C ALA A 698 -6.69 -18.49 -12.80
N ILE A 699 -6.60 -19.57 -12.03
CA ILE A 699 -7.23 -20.87 -12.29
C ILE A 699 -8.13 -21.22 -11.11
N TYR A 700 -9.27 -21.84 -11.37
CA TYR A 700 -10.25 -22.23 -10.34
C TYR A 700 -10.57 -23.73 -10.41
N VAL A 701 -10.83 -24.35 -9.26
CA VAL A 701 -11.37 -25.71 -9.14
C VAL A 701 -12.59 -25.71 -8.20
N ASP A 702 -13.73 -26.25 -8.65
CA ASP A 702 -15.02 -26.26 -7.91
C ASP A 702 -15.94 -27.48 -8.16
#